data_AF-A0A0G4LZJ0-F1
#
_entry.id   AF-A0A0G4LZJ0-F1
#
_cell.length_a   1.000
_cell.length_b   1.000
_cell.length_c   1.000
_cell.angle_alpha   90.00
_cell.angle_beta   90.00
_cell.angle_gamma   90.00
#
_symmetry.space_group_name_H-M   'P 1'
#
loop_
_entity.id
_entity.type
_entity.pdbx_description
1 polymer ?
#
loop_
_entity_poly.entity_id
_entity_poly.type
_entity_poly.pdbx_seq_one_letter_code
_entity_poly.pdbx_strand_id
1 'polypeptide(L)'
;MAGSWAKAPGTSDKRWLRIRACPTKKGSAGAKSRMADSQGVDGVDMEPRDGAGRRVGEGWAKAWRFLEDGRSASFGNVALTPSLLSNHLGARVMIISLLEMPRHERGGPCDIRLVDGSSDSKGSPRWKDQTGQGPGHHLPGYLTSESAAVSPRLISYQGQHTRRPVSYILKCHLSRAKPLRLFANLDQASTMSAQHGAEPTIDEDAVLHFDVQVRANTPSSQSSASSEVPDESLAPPAFSRPGHHLPVATPDWNNLKVLHHNTLPPRSSFFAYPNEKDALTWDVSKAKAICLSGTWKFHLSTSPFHGPRNFWEAGYNHDAAEHQWSDIAVPGMWQCQGFGKGPQYTNYNFPFPVDPPNVSYTDNECGRHLTTFKVPHSFKDHQLRLRFEGVDSAFTVWVNGHKVGYSQGSRNPSEFDISRLVTAGRSATLAVEVYQRCDGTYIEDQDQWWLSGIFRDVYLHAFERFSPHDIHIQTLLDDDYKNAVLKVGLTTSEFTFVSLRLLDADGEPVFGETHHGATQAQGTTDLTFELPVKNPHKWTAETPYLYTLLLGFPGCVIPQRVGFRRTELIDGVFCVNGEPIKLRGVNRHEHHPDSGRAVPYEFLKRDLLQMKEYNINAIRTSHYINDPRLYDLADQLGLWILNEADLECHGFASVGGDASKFTSDNPDWKEAYVDRARQMVLRDKNHACVIIWSLGNEAFYGRNHQAMYDFIKSVDTTRLVHYEADYGARTVDIYSRMYSSVESVINAARDKDWEKPLVLCEYIHAMGNGPGAIREYVEAFYRYPRLMGGFVWEWANHGLRTKTKDGEEYMAYGGDFGDDPNDKNFVMDGLCFSDHTPTPGLVEYKKAIEPVQVLGLDGDEVTVINRYDFLTLDHLTCHAHFLTENRRFAEISIAIPKGKEAFLNLRFSLQEPTAWAPAGHEVAWGDIQIGQPDSLTSSLQHLSMKPSTTLLPTITQESSKFLSITSSSGLTTWGFDLHKGTLTSITRGDQPKLNLLTSPITLDFYRALTDNDRGGRFGWEWRDRRLHQTQAHVRSAEWRETKHSLEVTVHARIAPPVLAWGVDTTTTFSFRGEACHIKIKGTPRGLRLPGTFARIGLTLGLAGVDEVEWFGRGPGESYRDKKMSQRFGTWRLDECQHPYELHKRRRDDTIVRLDWAHHGLGTGSCGPATLPQYELRSEDFSYELLLE
;
A
#
# COMPACT_ATOMS: atom_id res chain seq x y z
N MET A 1 -43.29 -9.89 -7.23
CA MET A 1 -44.27 -9.00 -6.58
C MET A 1 -43.76 -8.66 -5.19
N ALA A 2 -43.98 -7.43 -4.72
CA ALA A 2 -43.37 -6.92 -3.50
C ALA A 2 -43.94 -7.54 -2.22
N GLY A 3 -43.08 -7.67 -1.21
CA GLY A 3 -43.46 -7.85 0.20
C GLY A 3 -42.93 -6.67 1.01
N SER A 4 -43.78 -6.05 1.82
CA SER A 4 -43.47 -4.82 2.55
C SER A 4 -42.66 -5.07 3.83
N TRP A 5 -41.50 -4.44 3.96
CA TRP A 5 -40.75 -4.38 5.22
C TRP A 5 -41.47 -3.50 6.26
N ALA A 6 -41.52 -3.95 7.51
CA ALA A 6 -42.16 -3.20 8.60
C ALA A 6 -41.21 -2.17 9.21
N LYS A 7 -41.58 -0.89 9.18
CA LYS A 7 -40.81 0.18 9.84
C LYS A 7 -40.94 0.12 11.37
N ALA A 8 -39.81 0.20 12.07
CA ALA A 8 -39.73 0.57 13.48
C ALA A 8 -39.04 1.95 13.59
N PRO A 9 -39.63 2.94 14.29
CA PRO A 9 -39.01 4.26 14.46
C PRO A 9 -38.23 4.37 15.77
N GLY A 10 -37.01 4.96 15.71
CA GLY A 10 -36.32 5.53 16.88
C GLY A 10 -35.03 4.81 17.33
N THR A 11 -33.90 5.47 17.07
CA THR A 11 -32.61 5.44 17.81
C THR A 11 -31.78 4.13 17.93
N SER A 12 -30.47 4.30 17.71
CA SER A 12 -29.30 3.47 18.10
C SER A 12 -29.15 2.02 17.60
N ASP A 13 -30.15 1.12 17.67
CA ASP A 13 -29.91 -0.33 17.46
C ASP A 13 -29.92 -0.80 15.98
N LYS A 14 -29.37 0.01 15.05
CA LYS A 14 -29.36 -0.28 13.60
C LYS A 14 -28.43 -1.42 13.13
N ARG A 15 -27.50 -1.91 13.96
CA ARG A 15 -26.36 -2.72 13.49
C ARG A 15 -26.66 -4.19 13.18
N TRP A 16 -27.79 -4.73 13.64
CA TRP A 16 -28.08 -6.16 13.56
C TRP A 16 -29.43 -6.42 12.90
N LEU A 17 -29.45 -7.22 11.82
CA LEU A 17 -30.67 -7.65 11.16
C LEU A 17 -30.79 -9.18 11.20
N ARG A 18 -31.96 -9.68 11.62
CA ARG A 18 -32.36 -11.08 11.47
C ARG A 18 -33.27 -11.22 10.26
N ILE A 19 -32.90 -12.09 9.33
CA ILE A 19 -33.68 -12.41 8.12
C ILE A 19 -34.27 -13.80 8.30
N ARG A 20 -35.58 -13.89 8.60
CA ARG A 20 -36.31 -15.16 8.71
C ARG A 20 -36.84 -15.62 7.35
N ALA A 21 -36.60 -16.87 6.98
CA ALA A 21 -37.22 -17.49 5.81
C ALA A 21 -38.72 -17.73 6.04
N CYS A 22 -39.60 -16.84 5.53
CA CYS A 22 -41.04 -17.00 5.72
C CYS A 22 -41.60 -18.17 4.88
N PRO A 23 -42.16 -19.24 5.48
CA PRO A 23 -42.67 -20.38 4.73
C PRO A 23 -43.93 -19.99 3.93
N THR A 24 -43.92 -20.30 2.63
CA THR A 24 -45.01 -19.99 1.70
C THR A 24 -46.24 -20.85 2.00
N LYS A 25 -47.20 -20.27 2.73
CA LYS A 25 -48.49 -20.92 3.02
C LYS A 25 -49.22 -21.27 1.72
N LYS A 26 -49.44 -22.57 1.48
CA LYS A 26 -50.42 -23.04 0.50
C LYS A 26 -51.82 -22.57 0.90
N GLY A 27 -52.36 -21.59 0.19
CA GLY A 27 -53.73 -21.11 0.39
C GLY A 27 -54.75 -21.96 -0.37
N SER A 28 -55.41 -22.89 0.31
CA SER A 28 -56.72 -23.41 -0.11
C SER A 28 -57.84 -22.58 0.55
N ALA A 29 -58.96 -22.39 -0.15
CA ALA A 29 -60.06 -21.54 0.31
C ALA A 29 -61.01 -22.24 1.29
N GLY A 30 -61.65 -21.50 2.23
CA GLY A 30 -62.61 -22.10 3.18
C GLY A 30 -63.20 -21.21 4.27
N ALA A 31 -64.13 -20.31 3.90
CA ALA A 31 -65.26 -19.74 4.65
C ALA A 31 -65.42 -19.85 6.21
N LYS A 32 -65.80 -18.69 6.81
CA LYS A 32 -66.88 -18.47 7.82
C LYS A 32 -66.74 -18.95 9.31
N SER A 33 -66.33 -18.00 10.16
CA SER A 33 -67.10 -17.37 11.27
C SER A 33 -67.56 -18.10 12.57
N ARG A 34 -67.34 -17.40 13.70
CA ARG A 34 -68.11 -17.28 14.98
C ARG A 34 -67.84 -18.20 16.21
N MET A 35 -67.37 -17.52 17.28
CA MET A 35 -67.87 -17.49 18.68
C MET A 35 -67.52 -18.61 19.70
N ALA A 36 -67.61 -18.20 20.99
CA ALA A 36 -67.37 -18.92 22.26
C ALA A 36 -65.88 -19.28 22.52
N ASP A 37 -65.18 -18.70 23.52
CA ASP A 37 -65.34 -18.76 24.99
C ASP A 37 -64.68 -20.01 25.61
N SER A 38 -64.08 -20.00 26.81
CA SER A 38 -63.53 -18.93 27.68
C SER A 38 -62.67 -19.60 28.79
N GLN A 39 -62.29 -18.87 29.85
CA GLN A 39 -61.58 -19.31 31.08
C GLN A 39 -60.07 -19.63 30.93
N GLY A 40 -59.15 -19.01 31.69
CA GLY A 40 -59.27 -17.78 32.47
C GLY A 40 -58.27 -17.64 33.64
N VAL A 41 -58.26 -16.44 34.23
CA VAL A 41 -57.92 -16.12 35.64
C VAL A 41 -56.46 -16.26 36.10
N ASP A 42 -55.84 -15.33 36.83
CA ASP A 42 -55.85 -13.84 36.90
C ASP A 42 -54.73 -13.41 37.88
N GLY A 43 -54.40 -12.10 37.95
CA GLY A 43 -53.42 -11.52 38.88
C GLY A 43 -52.26 -10.85 38.13
N VAL A 44 -52.36 -9.60 37.65
CA VAL A 44 -52.63 -8.33 38.35
C VAL A 44 -51.53 -7.95 39.34
N ASP A 45 -50.76 -6.93 38.96
CA ASP A 45 -49.96 -6.08 39.84
C ASP A 45 -50.06 -4.62 39.33
N MET A 46 -49.91 -3.62 40.21
CA MET A 46 -50.13 -2.20 39.86
C MET A 46 -48.84 -1.36 39.86
N GLU A 47 -48.84 -0.26 39.10
CA GLU A 47 -47.76 0.74 39.08
C GLU A 47 -47.51 1.36 40.47
N PRO A 48 -46.24 1.69 40.75
CA PRO A 48 -45.91 3.00 41.32
C PRO A 48 -45.15 3.86 40.31
N ARG A 49 -45.41 5.17 40.32
CA ARG A 49 -44.63 6.20 39.60
C ARG A 49 -43.84 7.05 40.58
N ASP A 50 -42.65 7.49 40.18
CA ASP A 50 -41.76 8.32 40.97
C ASP A 50 -41.75 9.79 40.51
N GLY A 51 -41.41 10.69 41.45
CA GLY A 51 -41.58 12.14 41.35
C GLY A 51 -40.57 12.88 40.45
N ALA A 52 -40.17 12.30 39.32
CA ALA A 52 -39.25 12.94 38.36
C ALA A 52 -39.62 12.72 36.87
N GLY A 53 -40.53 11.79 36.55
CA GLY A 53 -41.10 11.67 35.20
C GLY A 53 -40.14 11.21 34.10
N ARG A 54 -39.10 10.42 34.42
CA ARG A 54 -38.17 9.85 33.44
C ARG A 54 -38.15 8.33 33.54
N ARG A 55 -38.18 7.62 32.40
CA ARG A 55 -37.97 6.15 32.38
C ARG A 55 -36.47 5.85 32.40
N VAL A 56 -36.03 5.02 33.33
CA VAL A 56 -34.71 4.36 33.29
C VAL A 56 -34.89 2.94 32.77
N GLY A 57 -34.17 2.57 31.73
CA GLY A 57 -34.32 1.28 31.05
C GLY A 57 -33.26 0.25 31.45
N GLU A 58 -33.55 -0.59 32.45
CA GLU A 58 -32.73 -1.79 32.72
C GLU A 58 -32.94 -2.85 31.63
N GLY A 59 -32.19 -2.72 30.52
CA GLY A 59 -32.28 -3.62 29.36
C GLY A 59 -30.98 -4.32 28.95
N TRP A 60 -29.84 -3.99 29.57
CA TRP A 60 -28.50 -4.28 29.05
C TRP A 60 -27.62 -5.11 30.01
N ALA A 61 -28.05 -6.33 30.37
CA ALA A 61 -27.31 -7.17 31.33
C ALA A 61 -27.32 -8.70 31.10
N LYS A 62 -28.05 -9.25 30.11
CA LYS A 62 -28.25 -10.71 29.97
C LYS A 62 -27.80 -11.34 28.65
N ALA A 63 -27.38 -10.57 27.64
CA ALA A 63 -27.02 -11.10 26.32
C ALA A 63 -25.54 -11.48 26.13
N TRP A 64 -24.63 -10.98 26.98
CA TRP A 64 -23.17 -11.10 26.77
C TRP A 64 -22.40 -11.92 27.84
N ARG A 65 -23.13 -12.58 28.74
CA ARG A 65 -22.54 -13.27 29.92
C ARG A 65 -21.99 -14.67 29.63
N PHE A 66 -21.34 -14.85 28.47
CA PHE A 66 -20.78 -16.15 28.02
C PHE A 66 -19.32 -16.08 27.55
N LEU A 67 -18.64 -14.93 27.71
CA LEU A 67 -17.26 -14.72 27.23
C LEU A 67 -16.30 -13.97 28.20
N GLU A 68 -16.70 -13.66 29.44
CA GLU A 68 -15.88 -12.80 30.33
C GLU A 68 -15.34 -13.42 31.63
N ASP A 69 -15.98 -14.45 32.22
CA ASP A 69 -15.61 -14.96 33.55
C ASP A 69 -14.37 -15.89 33.57
N GLY A 70 -13.24 -15.36 33.12
CA GLY A 70 -11.91 -15.95 33.21
C GLY A 70 -11.15 -15.53 34.46
N ARG A 71 -11.61 -15.92 35.67
CA ARG A 71 -10.77 -15.85 36.89
C ARG A 71 -11.15 -16.90 37.95
N SER A 72 -10.17 -17.31 38.74
CA SER A 72 -10.22 -18.49 39.62
C SER A 72 -10.77 -18.21 41.02
N ALA A 73 -11.41 -19.23 41.59
CA ALA A 73 -11.64 -19.38 43.03
C ALA A 73 -11.13 -20.77 43.46
N SER A 74 -10.44 -20.86 44.59
CA SER A 74 -9.65 -22.04 44.98
C SER A 74 -10.26 -22.83 46.14
N PHE A 75 -10.61 -24.11 45.93
CA PHE A 75 -10.78 -25.11 46.99
C PHE A 75 -10.67 -26.55 46.46
N GLY A 76 -10.00 -27.43 47.21
CA GLY A 76 -10.16 -28.90 47.12
C GLY A 76 -9.19 -29.65 46.20
N ASN A 77 -8.41 -30.58 46.76
CA ASN A 77 -7.56 -31.51 46.02
C ASN A 77 -8.37 -32.69 45.44
N VAL A 78 -8.42 -32.87 44.12
CA VAL A 78 -8.44 -34.18 43.45
C VAL A 78 -7.61 -34.07 42.16
N ALA A 79 -6.76 -35.05 41.86
CA ALA A 79 -5.94 -35.05 40.66
C ALA A 79 -6.68 -35.67 39.45
N LEU A 80 -6.75 -34.94 38.34
CA LEU A 80 -7.17 -35.43 37.02
C LEU A 80 -6.27 -34.84 35.92
N THR A 81 -6.05 -35.60 34.85
CA THR A 81 -5.08 -35.30 33.78
C THR A 81 -5.66 -34.37 32.70
N PRO A 82 -4.86 -33.42 32.15
CA PRO A 82 -5.32 -32.51 31.11
C PRO A 82 -5.35 -33.18 29.73
N SER A 83 -6.53 -33.56 29.27
CA SER A 83 -6.76 -33.98 27.87
C SER A 83 -8.17 -33.59 27.41
N LEU A 84 -8.34 -32.36 26.91
CA LEU A 84 -9.44 -31.92 26.02
C LEU A 84 -9.30 -30.41 25.68
N LEU A 85 -8.41 -30.09 24.74
CA LEU A 85 -8.39 -28.80 24.03
C LEU A 85 -7.71 -28.99 22.67
N SER A 86 -8.40 -29.71 21.78
CA SER A 86 -7.86 -30.14 20.48
C SER A 86 -8.90 -30.05 19.37
N ASN A 87 -8.64 -29.16 18.40
CA ASN A 87 -9.05 -29.22 17.00
C ASN A 87 -10.43 -29.86 16.67
N HIS A 88 -11.50 -29.08 16.76
CA HIS A 88 -12.77 -29.35 16.06
C HIS A 88 -13.13 -28.27 15.05
N LEU A 89 -12.25 -28.09 14.07
CA LEU A 89 -12.56 -27.53 12.76
C LEU A 89 -11.63 -28.20 11.73
N GLY A 90 -12.12 -29.30 11.14
CA GLY A 90 -11.38 -30.10 10.16
C GLY A 90 -11.28 -29.38 8.82
N ALA A 91 -10.36 -28.42 8.72
CA ALA A 91 -10.19 -27.58 7.54
C ALA A 91 -9.68 -28.40 6.34
N ARG A 92 -10.59 -28.80 5.44
CA ARG A 92 -10.27 -29.21 4.06
C ARG A 92 -9.80 -27.98 3.26
N VAL A 93 -8.61 -27.48 3.60
CA VAL A 93 -7.92 -26.37 2.90
C VAL A 93 -6.81 -27.00 2.05
N MET A 94 -7.25 -27.61 0.95
CA MET A 94 -6.40 -28.26 -0.04
C MET A 94 -5.77 -27.18 -0.93
N ILE A 95 -4.66 -26.60 -0.48
CA ILE A 95 -3.94 -25.56 -1.22
C ILE A 95 -3.15 -26.24 -2.36
N ILE A 96 -3.78 -26.41 -3.51
CA ILE A 96 -3.14 -26.99 -4.71
C ILE A 96 -2.28 -25.93 -5.41
N SER A 97 -1.17 -25.54 -4.79
CA SER A 97 -0.24 -24.58 -5.39
C SER A 97 0.59 -25.20 -6.53
N LEU A 98 0.16 -24.95 -7.77
CA LEU A 98 1.01 -25.07 -8.95
C LEU A 98 2.09 -23.97 -8.93
N LEU A 99 3.20 -24.28 -8.26
CA LEU A 99 4.37 -23.39 -8.15
C LEU A 99 5.34 -23.64 -9.31
N GLU A 100 5.29 -22.81 -10.34
CA GLU A 100 6.41 -22.64 -11.27
C GLU A 100 7.62 -22.09 -10.49
N MET A 101 8.63 -22.94 -10.30
CA MET A 101 9.86 -22.54 -9.61
C MET A 101 10.93 -22.09 -10.61
N PRO A 102 11.54 -20.90 -10.46
CA PRO A 102 12.70 -20.52 -11.25
C PRO A 102 13.87 -21.45 -10.92
N ARG A 103 14.40 -22.15 -11.94
CA ARG A 103 15.70 -22.81 -11.81
C ARG A 103 16.81 -21.76 -11.84
N HIS A 104 17.59 -21.68 -10.76
CA HIS A 104 18.98 -21.22 -10.88
C HIS A 104 19.77 -22.25 -11.67
N GLU A 105 20.00 -22.00 -12.95
CA GLU A 105 20.91 -22.80 -13.77
C GLU A 105 22.35 -22.31 -13.61
N ARG A 106 23.27 -23.27 -13.42
CA ARG A 106 24.71 -22.98 -13.34
C ARG A 106 25.28 -22.83 -14.74
N GLY A 107 25.27 -21.62 -15.27
CA GLY A 107 26.14 -21.19 -16.36
C GLY A 107 27.33 -20.42 -15.80
N GLY A 108 28.55 -20.70 -16.28
CA GLY A 108 29.76 -19.95 -15.93
C GLY A 108 30.63 -19.70 -17.17
N PRO A 109 31.84 -19.12 -17.02
CA PRO A 109 32.47 -18.67 -15.78
C PRO A 109 32.50 -17.13 -15.63
N CYS A 110 32.44 -16.66 -14.39
CA CYS A 110 33.00 -15.36 -14.00
C CYS A 110 34.24 -15.62 -13.14
N ASP A 111 35.31 -14.86 -13.34
CA ASP A 111 36.60 -15.07 -12.66
C ASP A 111 36.55 -14.73 -11.16
N ILE A 112 36.16 -15.71 -10.34
CA ILE A 112 36.25 -15.64 -8.88
C ILE A 112 37.54 -16.31 -8.45
N ARG A 113 38.58 -15.50 -8.18
CA ARG A 113 39.81 -15.97 -7.53
C ARG A 113 39.54 -16.33 -6.07
N LEU A 114 39.28 -17.60 -5.81
CA LEU A 114 39.39 -18.17 -4.46
C LEU A 114 40.86 -18.46 -4.15
N VAL A 115 41.34 -17.95 -3.02
CA VAL A 115 42.56 -18.43 -2.36
C VAL A 115 42.11 -19.36 -1.23
N ASP A 116 42.66 -20.57 -1.20
CA ASP A 116 42.28 -21.64 -0.27
C ASP A 116 42.92 -21.46 1.12
N GLY A 117 42.36 -22.12 2.15
CA GLY A 117 42.77 -21.98 3.54
C GLY A 117 42.07 -23.01 4.45
N SER A 118 42.52 -24.26 4.43
CA SER A 118 41.83 -25.40 4.99
C SER A 118 42.30 -25.85 6.40
N SER A 119 41.30 -26.19 7.24
CA SER A 119 41.27 -27.23 8.30
C SER A 119 42.41 -27.45 9.33
N ASP A 120 41.99 -27.62 10.60
CA ASP A 120 42.47 -28.63 11.58
C ASP A 120 43.92 -28.54 12.15
N SER A 121 44.19 -28.51 13.48
CA SER A 121 43.46 -29.14 14.61
C SER A 121 44.18 -28.98 15.98
N LYS A 122 43.48 -29.36 17.07
CA LYS A 122 43.99 -29.91 18.37
C LYS A 122 45.06 -29.17 19.21
N GLY A 123 44.74 -28.88 20.47
CA GLY A 123 45.73 -28.66 21.54
C GLY A 123 45.14 -28.25 22.89
N SER A 124 45.21 -29.10 23.93
CA SER A 124 44.66 -28.83 25.28
C SER A 124 45.71 -29.02 26.39
N PRO A 125 45.61 -28.25 27.50
CA PRO A 125 45.94 -28.82 28.81
C PRO A 125 45.09 -28.29 30.00
N ARG A 126 44.02 -29.03 30.33
CA ARG A 126 43.69 -29.69 31.63
C ARG A 126 44.21 -29.16 32.99
N TRP A 127 43.32 -29.25 34.01
CA TRP A 127 43.52 -29.16 35.50
C TRP A 127 43.80 -27.75 36.08
N LYS A 128 43.15 -27.24 37.13
CA LYS A 128 42.36 -27.77 38.29
C LYS A 128 41.20 -26.79 38.66
N ASP A 129 40.30 -26.99 39.63
CA ASP A 129 39.56 -28.15 40.18
C ASP A 129 38.61 -27.63 41.32
N GLN A 130 37.54 -28.36 41.64
CA GLN A 130 36.68 -28.29 42.87
C GLN A 130 35.74 -27.10 43.21
N THR A 131 34.48 -27.50 43.51
CA THR A 131 33.39 -26.90 44.35
C THR A 131 32.83 -25.49 44.04
N GLY A 132 31.51 -25.25 44.14
CA GLY A 132 30.39 -26.16 44.44
C GLY A 132 29.06 -25.44 44.76
N GLN A 133 27.94 -26.19 44.69
CA GLN A 133 26.56 -25.79 45.03
C GLN A 133 25.86 -24.75 44.11
N GLY A 134 24.54 -24.96 43.92
CA GLY A 134 23.55 -23.95 43.51
C GLY A 134 22.47 -23.86 44.61
N PRO A 135 21.19 -23.55 44.34
CA PRO A 135 20.52 -23.20 43.06
C PRO A 135 19.75 -21.86 43.15
N GLY A 136 18.87 -21.55 42.17
CA GLY A 136 17.76 -20.61 42.39
C GLY A 136 17.34 -19.77 41.18
N HIS A 137 16.05 -19.80 40.84
CA HIS A 137 15.40 -18.79 39.99
C HIS A 137 15.02 -17.56 40.84
N HIS A 138 14.79 -16.38 40.21
CA HIS A 138 13.43 -15.82 40.10
C HIS A 138 13.35 -14.61 39.14
N LEU A 139 12.12 -14.34 38.68
CA LEU A 139 11.71 -13.25 37.79
C LEU A 139 11.22 -12.01 38.61
N PRO A 140 11.02 -10.83 37.98
CA PRO A 140 10.94 -9.54 38.68
C PRO A 140 9.52 -9.09 39.08
N GLY A 141 9.41 -7.98 39.83
CA GLY A 141 8.13 -7.26 39.99
C GLY A 141 8.13 -5.99 40.87
N TYR A 142 8.10 -4.83 40.20
CA TYR A 142 7.17 -3.70 40.43
C TYR A 142 7.17 -2.79 41.69
N LEU A 143 7.00 -1.47 41.40
CA LEU A 143 6.32 -0.39 42.17
C LEU A 143 7.04 0.12 43.47
N THR A 144 6.84 1.35 43.96
CA THR A 144 5.88 2.44 43.62
C THR A 144 6.50 3.85 43.80
N SER A 145 5.66 4.89 43.61
CA SER A 145 5.79 6.32 43.99
C SER A 145 6.02 6.55 45.52
N GLU A 146 6.23 7.74 46.11
CA GLU A 146 5.70 9.11 45.86
C GLU A 146 6.72 10.26 46.12
N SER A 147 6.23 11.50 46.34
CA SER A 147 6.92 12.79 46.17
C SER A 147 7.01 13.67 47.43
N ALA A 148 7.87 14.70 47.42
CA ALA A 148 7.81 15.85 48.34
C ALA A 148 8.55 17.11 47.81
N ALA A 149 8.13 18.29 48.31
CA ALA A 149 8.56 19.68 48.06
C ALA A 149 10.09 19.94 47.83
N VAL A 150 10.55 20.89 46.98
CA VAL A 150 10.34 22.38 46.93
C VAL A 150 10.87 23.06 48.22
N SER A 151 11.79 24.04 48.27
CA SER A 151 12.22 25.17 47.38
C SER A 151 13.65 25.65 47.81
N PRO A 152 14.26 26.79 47.36
CA PRO A 152 13.95 27.71 46.25
C PRO A 152 15.16 28.06 45.33
N ARG A 153 14.93 28.99 44.37
CA ARG A 153 15.89 29.60 43.43
C ARG A 153 16.84 30.63 44.09
N LEU A 154 18.02 30.93 43.49
CA LEU A 154 18.32 32.24 42.82
C LEU A 154 19.79 32.50 42.39
N ILE A 155 19.94 33.44 41.45
CA ILE A 155 21.14 34.23 41.04
C ILE A 155 22.22 33.55 40.18
N SER A 156 22.68 34.33 39.18
CA SER A 156 23.82 34.09 38.29
C SER A 156 24.53 35.41 38.00
N TYR A 157 25.88 35.42 37.85
CA TYR A 157 26.67 36.15 36.82
C TYR A 157 28.18 36.22 37.15
N GLN A 158 29.02 36.15 36.10
CA GLN A 158 30.43 36.63 35.97
C GLN A 158 31.51 36.13 36.97
N GLY A 159 32.80 36.00 36.58
CA GLY A 159 33.36 36.06 35.22
C GLY A 159 34.89 35.95 35.11
N GLN A 160 35.35 35.54 33.92
CA GLN A 160 36.61 35.89 33.23
C GLN A 160 38.02 35.40 33.69
N HIS A 161 38.70 34.73 32.74
CA HIS A 161 40.10 34.94 32.25
C HIS A 161 41.32 34.83 33.22
N THR A 162 42.54 34.36 32.85
CA THR A 162 43.10 33.73 31.61
C THR A 162 44.50 33.08 31.89
N ARG A 163 45.03 32.35 30.88
CA ARG A 163 46.47 32.13 30.54
C ARG A 163 47.30 31.01 31.23
N ARG A 164 47.50 29.94 30.43
CA ARG A 164 48.73 29.14 30.15
C ARG A 164 50.03 29.98 30.07
N PRO A 165 51.30 29.45 30.04
CA PRO A 165 51.73 28.21 29.33
C PRO A 165 52.98 27.43 29.87
N VAL A 166 53.56 26.59 28.99
CA VAL A 166 54.85 25.83 29.05
C VAL A 166 54.77 24.52 29.90
N SER A 167 54.84 23.27 29.39
CA SER A 167 55.71 22.57 28.38
C SER A 167 57.06 22.12 28.96
N TYR A 168 57.72 21.01 28.60
CA TYR A 168 57.73 20.13 27.41
C TYR A 168 57.62 18.63 27.85
N ILE A 169 57.70 17.55 27.06
CA ILE A 169 58.23 17.25 25.70
C ILE A 169 57.34 16.18 25.01
N LEU A 170 56.92 16.39 23.75
CA LEU A 170 56.37 15.33 22.87
C LEU A 170 56.28 15.77 21.38
N LYS A 171 56.83 14.97 20.45
CA LYS A 171 56.75 14.98 18.96
C LYS A 171 57.42 13.69 18.44
N CYS A 172 57.07 12.99 17.36
CA CYS A 172 55.89 12.87 16.45
C CYS A 172 55.78 11.36 16.07
N HIS A 173 54.61 10.74 15.88
CA HIS A 173 53.91 10.44 14.59
C HIS A 173 54.77 9.83 13.44
N LEU A 174 54.27 8.84 12.65
CA LEU A 174 52.85 8.47 12.39
C LEU A 174 52.48 6.94 12.37
N SER A 175 52.35 6.26 11.21
CA SER A 175 51.63 4.95 11.06
C SER A 175 52.11 3.89 10.02
N ARG A 176 52.19 2.61 10.45
CA ARG A 176 51.42 1.46 9.84
C ARG A 176 51.46 0.17 10.71
N ALA A 177 50.96 -0.96 10.18
CA ALA A 177 50.41 -2.10 10.96
C ALA A 177 51.33 -3.33 11.20
N LYS A 178 50.92 -4.14 12.19
CA LYS A 178 51.22 -5.56 12.58
C LYS A 178 51.96 -6.49 11.57
N PRO A 179 52.42 -7.70 11.98
CA PRO A 179 53.25 -8.11 13.13
C PRO A 179 54.41 -9.07 12.69
N LEU A 180 55.42 -9.37 13.52
CA LEU A 180 56.52 -10.34 13.21
C LEU A 180 57.33 -10.63 14.52
N ARG A 181 58.19 -11.64 14.77
CA ARG A 181 58.96 -12.76 14.12
C ARG A 181 58.98 -13.96 15.12
N LEU A 182 59.41 -15.22 14.91
CA LEU A 182 59.91 -16.10 13.82
C LEU A 182 59.60 -17.57 14.29
N PHE A 183 60.08 -18.75 13.85
CA PHE A 183 61.18 -19.34 13.02
C PHE A 183 60.62 -20.73 12.51
N ALA A 184 61.25 -21.70 11.82
CA ALA A 184 62.55 -22.05 11.18
C ALA A 184 62.30 -23.38 10.37
N ASN A 185 63.12 -23.94 9.47
CA ASN A 185 64.28 -23.52 8.64
C ASN A 185 64.59 -24.65 7.61
N LEU A 186 64.94 -24.30 6.34
CA LEU A 186 65.76 -25.10 5.38
C LEU A 186 65.16 -26.44 4.83
N ASP A 187 65.44 -26.93 3.60
CA ASP A 187 66.37 -26.58 2.49
C ASP A 187 65.83 -27.20 1.15
N GLN A 188 66.41 -27.21 -0.08
CA GLN A 188 67.63 -26.69 -0.72
C GLN A 188 67.45 -26.65 -2.28
N ALA A 189 68.26 -25.86 -3.02
CA ALA A 189 68.65 -26.01 -4.45
C ALA A 189 67.59 -25.99 -5.60
N SER A 190 67.82 -25.45 -6.81
CA SER A 190 68.91 -24.58 -7.33
C SER A 190 68.56 -23.88 -8.68
N THR A 191 69.35 -22.84 -9.02
CA THR A 191 69.69 -22.31 -10.39
C THR A 191 68.69 -21.54 -11.28
N MET A 192 68.97 -20.22 -11.34
CA MET A 192 69.13 -19.34 -12.53
C MET A 192 67.97 -18.56 -13.21
N SER A 193 68.19 -17.24 -13.27
CA SER A 193 67.68 -16.22 -14.22
C SER A 193 66.20 -15.76 -14.05
N ALA A 194 65.84 -14.48 -14.23
CA ALA A 194 66.63 -13.29 -14.59
C ALA A 194 66.10 -11.98 -13.95
N GLN A 195 66.97 -10.97 -13.91
CA GLN A 195 66.71 -9.52 -13.78
C GLN A 195 66.15 -8.95 -12.45
N HIS A 196 67.05 -8.25 -11.74
CA HIS A 196 66.79 -7.18 -10.76
C HIS A 196 65.92 -6.05 -11.36
N GLY A 197 65.26 -5.14 -10.63
CA GLY A 197 65.40 -4.67 -9.24
C GLY A 197 65.47 -3.12 -9.25
N ALA A 198 65.35 -2.37 -8.15
CA ALA A 198 65.11 -2.72 -6.75
C ALA A 198 64.40 -1.54 -6.02
N GLU A 199 63.86 -1.77 -4.83
CA GLU A 199 63.47 -0.68 -3.91
C GLU A 199 64.73 -0.01 -3.31
N PRO A 200 64.63 1.20 -2.72
CA PRO A 200 64.26 1.24 -1.29
C PRO A 200 63.41 2.45 -0.83
N THR A 201 62.51 2.19 0.14
CA THR A 201 62.10 3.06 1.29
C THR A 201 61.74 4.54 1.09
N ILE A 202 60.63 4.98 1.72
CA ILE A 202 60.62 6.13 2.66
C ILE A 202 59.32 6.13 3.50
N ASP A 203 59.29 7.04 4.48
CA ASP A 203 58.36 7.18 5.61
C ASP A 203 56.96 7.76 5.27
N GLU A 204 56.24 8.15 6.31
CA GLU A 204 54.80 8.45 6.34
C GLU A 204 54.40 9.90 5.91
N ASP A 205 53.10 10.20 6.03
CA ASP A 205 52.37 11.42 5.60
C ASP A 205 52.21 11.67 4.08
N ALA A 206 50.96 11.56 3.60
CA ALA A 206 50.59 11.81 2.19
C ALA A 206 49.21 12.50 2.07
N VAL A 207 49.18 13.81 2.32
CA VAL A 207 48.14 14.68 1.75
C VAL A 207 48.43 14.85 0.26
N LEU A 208 47.45 14.55 -0.61
CA LEU A 208 47.60 14.70 -2.06
C LEU A 208 47.59 16.17 -2.50
N HIS A 209 48.76 16.81 -2.44
CA HIS A 209 49.01 18.08 -3.11
C HIS A 209 49.21 17.86 -4.62
N PHE A 210 48.35 18.47 -5.44
CA PHE A 210 48.57 18.60 -6.88
C PHE A 210 49.38 19.87 -7.16
N ASP A 211 50.70 19.73 -7.35
CA ASP A 211 51.57 20.87 -7.67
C ASP A 211 51.60 21.12 -9.19
N VAL A 212 50.74 22.03 -9.66
CA VAL A 212 50.59 22.37 -11.07
C VAL A 212 51.58 23.48 -11.45
N GLN A 213 52.68 23.12 -12.13
CA GLN A 213 53.67 24.08 -12.61
C GLN A 213 53.15 24.98 -13.74
N VAL A 214 52.45 26.05 -13.38
CA VAL A 214 52.11 27.15 -14.30
C VAL A 214 53.36 27.99 -14.59
N ARG A 215 53.87 27.92 -15.82
CA ARG A 215 54.94 28.82 -16.28
C ARG A 215 54.41 30.24 -16.51
N ALA A 216 54.54 31.08 -15.50
CA ALA A 216 54.22 32.50 -15.61
C ALA A 216 55.32 33.27 -16.37
N ASN A 217 55.04 33.67 -17.62
CA ASN A 217 55.79 34.71 -18.31
C ASN A 217 55.19 36.08 -17.95
N THR A 218 55.87 36.86 -17.10
CA THR A 218 55.59 38.29 -16.93
C THR A 218 56.38 39.14 -17.91
N PRO A 219 55.71 40.13 -18.52
CA PRO A 219 56.28 41.47 -18.63
C PRO A 219 55.70 42.41 -17.56
N SER A 220 56.38 43.52 -17.30
CA SER A 220 56.00 44.52 -16.30
C SER A 220 55.40 45.77 -16.93
N SER A 221 54.55 46.50 -16.18
CA SER A 221 54.86 47.87 -15.70
C SER A 221 53.64 48.83 -15.58
N GLN A 222 53.72 49.67 -14.54
CA GLN A 222 53.27 51.07 -14.43
C GLN A 222 51.79 51.49 -14.58
N SER A 223 51.23 51.96 -13.43
CA SER A 223 50.46 53.20 -13.21
C SER A 223 49.46 53.70 -14.29
N SER A 224 48.25 54.08 -13.91
CA SER A 224 48.01 55.25 -13.05
C SER A 224 46.57 55.28 -12.49
N ALA A 225 46.22 56.31 -11.71
CA ALA A 225 44.94 56.42 -11.02
C ALA A 225 44.14 57.67 -11.43
N SER A 226 42.82 57.53 -11.52
CA SER A 226 41.85 58.62 -11.44
C SER A 226 40.54 58.09 -10.86
N SER A 227 39.85 58.93 -10.08
CA SER A 227 38.52 58.67 -9.51
C SER A 227 37.42 59.15 -10.42
N GLU A 228 36.26 58.48 -10.42
CA GLU A 228 34.94 59.13 -10.31
C GLU A 228 33.83 58.09 -10.08
N VAL A 229 32.66 58.57 -9.63
CA VAL A 229 31.45 57.76 -9.38
C VAL A 229 30.27 58.42 -10.09
N PRO A 230 29.51 57.65 -10.86
CA PRO A 230 28.06 57.84 -10.92
C PRO A 230 27.28 56.55 -10.63
N ASP A 231 26.05 56.74 -10.21
CA ASP A 231 24.99 55.75 -10.02
C ASP A 231 24.17 55.63 -11.31
N GLU A 232 23.85 54.41 -11.77
CA GLU A 232 22.59 54.14 -12.49
C GLU A 232 22.27 52.63 -12.72
N SER A 233 21.04 52.41 -13.18
CA SER A 233 20.27 51.15 -13.12
C SER A 233 20.53 50.09 -14.20
N LEU A 234 20.21 48.83 -13.84
CA LEU A 234 19.59 47.80 -14.70
C LEU A 234 20.08 47.68 -16.16
N ALA A 235 21.21 46.99 -16.35
CA ALA A 235 21.56 46.33 -17.61
C ALA A 235 22.05 44.90 -17.33
N PRO A 236 21.83 43.92 -18.23
CA PRO A 236 22.41 42.59 -18.08
C PRO A 236 23.94 42.66 -18.16
N PRO A 237 24.68 41.82 -17.41
CA PRO A 237 26.14 41.88 -17.39
C PRO A 237 26.72 41.55 -18.77
N ALA A 238 27.45 42.51 -19.34
CA ALA A 238 28.15 42.32 -20.61
C ALA A 238 29.20 41.19 -20.50
N PHE A 239 29.37 40.44 -21.61
CA PHE A 239 30.21 39.25 -21.77
C PHE A 239 31.37 39.13 -20.77
N SER A 240 31.24 38.18 -19.85
CA SER A 240 32.34 37.67 -19.03
C SER A 240 33.50 37.22 -19.92
N ARG A 241 34.74 37.39 -19.43
CA ARG A 241 35.96 36.92 -20.12
C ARG A 241 35.80 35.46 -20.57
N PRO A 242 36.23 35.10 -21.81
CA PRO A 242 36.16 33.72 -22.28
C PRO A 242 37.00 32.81 -21.36
N GLY A 243 36.33 31.87 -20.69
CA GLY A 243 36.96 30.92 -19.75
C GLY A 243 36.23 30.70 -18.41
N HIS A 244 35.21 31.50 -18.06
CA HIS A 244 34.34 31.20 -16.91
C HIS A 244 33.20 30.26 -17.31
N HIS A 245 33.31 28.98 -16.93
CA HIS A 245 32.31 27.93 -17.19
C HIS A 245 31.31 27.73 -16.04
N LEU A 246 31.57 28.33 -14.86
CA LEU A 246 30.69 28.31 -13.68
C LEU A 246 29.90 29.63 -13.56
N PRO A 247 28.69 29.62 -12.98
CA PRO A 247 27.84 30.80 -12.90
C PRO A 247 28.42 31.85 -11.93
N VAL A 248 28.15 33.13 -12.21
CA VAL A 248 28.67 34.27 -11.43
C VAL A 248 27.87 34.50 -10.12
N ALA A 249 26.67 33.92 -10.04
CA ALA A 249 25.81 33.90 -8.86
C ALA A 249 25.17 32.51 -8.71
N THR A 250 24.65 32.19 -7.52
CA THR A 250 23.94 30.93 -7.27
C THR A 250 22.70 30.82 -8.18
N PRO A 251 22.50 29.72 -8.92
CA PRO A 251 21.29 29.51 -9.74
C PRO A 251 20.00 29.52 -8.91
N ASP A 252 18.89 29.89 -9.55
CA ASP A 252 17.54 29.88 -8.93
C ASP A 252 17.20 28.49 -8.33
N TRP A 253 17.60 27.39 -9.00
CA TRP A 253 17.37 26.00 -8.59
C TRP A 253 18.36 25.41 -7.56
N ASN A 254 19.27 26.22 -7.01
CA ASN A 254 20.21 25.81 -5.97
C ASN A 254 20.21 26.84 -4.83
N ASN A 255 19.03 27.39 -4.53
CA ASN A 255 18.93 28.61 -3.75
C ASN A 255 17.59 28.67 -3.02
N LEU A 256 17.54 28.08 -1.82
CA LEU A 256 16.40 28.02 -0.90
C LEU A 256 15.71 29.37 -0.58
N LYS A 257 16.32 30.50 -0.97
CA LYS A 257 15.70 31.85 -0.91
C LYS A 257 14.80 32.17 -2.12
N VAL A 258 14.70 31.24 -3.08
CA VAL A 258 13.99 31.37 -4.36
C VAL A 258 13.20 30.08 -4.61
N LEU A 259 11.97 30.04 -4.13
CA LEU A 259 11.02 28.99 -4.49
C LEU A 259 10.37 29.29 -5.86
N HIS A 260 10.09 30.58 -6.12
CA HIS A 260 9.45 31.04 -7.35
C HIS A 260 9.94 32.44 -7.75
N HIS A 261 9.90 32.75 -9.04
CA HIS A 261 9.97 34.11 -9.59
C HIS A 261 8.75 34.38 -10.47
N ASN A 262 8.07 35.50 -10.24
CA ASN A 262 6.93 36.00 -11.04
C ASN A 262 5.72 35.06 -11.17
N THR A 263 5.59 34.03 -10.32
CA THR A 263 4.35 33.27 -10.19
C THR A 263 3.24 34.15 -9.62
N LEU A 264 2.00 33.87 -10.02
CA LEU A 264 0.79 34.36 -9.39
C LEU A 264 0.50 33.55 -8.11
N PRO A 265 -0.20 34.11 -7.12
CA PRO A 265 -0.56 33.38 -5.89
C PRO A 265 -1.37 32.11 -6.20
N PRO A 266 -1.21 31.02 -5.41
CA PRO A 266 -2.03 29.82 -5.56
C PRO A 266 -3.51 30.11 -5.31
N ARG A 267 -4.39 29.38 -6.02
CA ARG A 267 -5.85 29.58 -6.04
C ARG A 267 -6.59 28.25 -6.17
N SER A 268 -7.87 28.25 -5.84
CA SER A 268 -8.80 27.14 -6.06
C SER A 268 -8.81 26.68 -7.52
N SER A 269 -8.93 25.38 -7.75
CA SER A 269 -9.10 24.83 -9.10
C SER A 269 -10.45 25.25 -9.72
N PHE A 270 -10.38 25.94 -10.86
CA PHE A 270 -11.56 26.24 -11.69
C PHE A 270 -11.17 26.65 -13.12
N PHE A 271 -12.13 26.46 -14.03
CA PHE A 271 -12.15 27.02 -15.38
C PHE A 271 -13.30 28.04 -15.51
N ALA A 272 -13.05 29.16 -16.20
CA ALA A 272 -14.09 30.12 -16.56
C ALA A 272 -14.63 29.82 -17.96
N TYR A 273 -15.94 29.92 -18.15
CA TYR A 273 -16.65 29.63 -19.40
C TYR A 273 -17.29 30.89 -19.97
N PRO A 274 -17.55 30.98 -21.29
CA PRO A 274 -18.15 32.18 -21.89
C PRO A 274 -19.62 32.40 -21.50
N ASN A 275 -20.34 31.37 -21.07
CA ASN A 275 -21.74 31.44 -20.65
C ASN A 275 -22.14 30.23 -19.79
N GLU A 276 -23.33 30.29 -19.19
CA GLU A 276 -23.89 29.24 -18.32
C GLU A 276 -24.11 27.90 -19.03
N LYS A 277 -24.59 27.90 -20.27
CA LYS A 277 -24.86 26.66 -21.02
C LYS A 277 -23.57 25.85 -21.21
N ASP A 278 -22.47 26.50 -21.56
CA ASP A 278 -21.19 25.83 -21.72
C ASP A 278 -20.58 25.42 -20.37
N ALA A 279 -20.71 26.27 -19.34
CA ALA A 279 -20.28 25.96 -17.96
C ALA A 279 -20.92 24.68 -17.41
N LEU A 280 -22.23 24.51 -17.61
CA LEU A 280 -22.99 23.33 -17.17
C LEU A 280 -22.57 22.03 -17.89
N THR A 281 -21.81 22.10 -18.99
CA THR A 281 -21.27 20.89 -19.64
C THR A 281 -19.95 20.40 -19.05
N TRP A 282 -19.30 21.17 -18.16
CA TRP A 282 -17.98 20.87 -17.55
C TRP A 282 -16.85 20.55 -18.56
N ASP A 283 -17.06 20.85 -19.83
CA ASP A 283 -16.18 20.50 -20.94
C ASP A 283 -15.12 21.58 -21.11
N VAL A 284 -13.91 21.31 -20.62
CA VAL A 284 -12.77 22.24 -20.66
C VAL A 284 -12.41 22.72 -22.08
N SER A 285 -12.85 22.04 -23.15
CA SER A 285 -12.65 22.53 -24.53
C SER A 285 -13.55 23.72 -24.89
N LYS A 286 -14.60 23.99 -24.10
CA LYS A 286 -15.48 25.17 -24.20
C LYS A 286 -15.13 26.28 -23.20
N ALA A 287 -14.15 26.06 -22.33
CA ALA A 287 -13.69 27.08 -21.39
C ALA A 287 -12.96 28.22 -22.10
N LYS A 288 -12.74 29.33 -21.39
CA LYS A 288 -11.78 30.39 -21.76
C LYS A 288 -10.34 29.94 -21.47
N ALA A 289 -9.96 28.77 -21.97
CA ALA A 289 -8.63 28.21 -21.89
C ALA A 289 -8.30 27.42 -23.16
N ILE A 290 -7.01 27.26 -23.47
CA ILE A 290 -6.54 26.26 -24.44
C ILE A 290 -5.49 25.38 -23.77
N CYS A 291 -5.54 24.08 -24.03
CA CYS A 291 -4.47 23.17 -23.64
C CYS A 291 -3.29 23.34 -24.62
N LEU A 292 -2.08 23.37 -24.08
CA LEU A 292 -0.80 23.44 -24.80
C LEU A 292 -0.05 22.10 -24.78
N SER A 293 -0.58 21.09 -24.09
CA SER A 293 -0.15 19.69 -24.18
C SER A 293 -0.21 19.18 -25.62
N GLY A 294 0.73 18.32 -25.99
CA GLY A 294 0.95 17.81 -27.34
C GLY A 294 2.42 17.48 -27.58
N THR A 295 2.83 17.41 -28.85
CA THR A 295 4.23 17.22 -29.22
C THR A 295 5.00 18.55 -29.15
N TRP A 296 6.10 18.58 -28.40
CA TRP A 296 7.01 19.73 -28.27
C TRP A 296 8.40 19.31 -28.76
N LYS A 297 9.22 20.28 -29.22
CA LYS A 297 10.64 20.02 -29.51
C LYS A 297 11.42 19.92 -28.19
N PHE A 298 12.35 18.98 -28.12
CA PHE A 298 13.10 18.64 -26.91
C PHE A 298 14.60 18.50 -27.14
N HIS A 299 15.40 18.97 -26.18
CA HIS A 299 16.85 18.72 -26.10
C HIS A 299 17.27 18.50 -24.65
N LEU A 300 17.79 17.32 -24.33
CA LEU A 300 18.34 16.99 -23.01
C LEU A 300 19.86 17.25 -22.95
N SER A 301 20.37 17.70 -21.81
CA SER A 301 21.81 17.71 -21.51
C SER A 301 22.10 17.19 -20.11
N THR A 302 23.30 16.63 -19.89
CA THR A 302 23.73 16.04 -18.60
C THR A 302 23.92 17.04 -17.45
N SER A 303 23.85 18.32 -17.77
CA SER A 303 24.05 19.45 -16.86
C SER A 303 23.23 20.64 -17.38
N PRO A 304 22.75 21.56 -16.52
CA PRO A 304 22.16 22.83 -16.96
C PRO A 304 23.18 23.73 -17.67
N PHE A 305 24.48 23.52 -17.44
CA PHE A 305 25.55 24.31 -18.05
C PHE A 305 25.92 23.86 -19.47
N HIS A 306 25.49 22.67 -19.89
CA HIS A 306 25.67 22.10 -21.23
C HIS A 306 24.42 22.34 -22.12
N GLY A 307 24.56 22.15 -23.44
CA GLY A 307 23.48 22.30 -24.42
C GLY A 307 23.23 23.74 -24.91
N PRO A 308 22.18 23.97 -25.72
CA PRO A 308 21.91 25.27 -26.34
C PRO A 308 21.44 26.30 -25.31
N ARG A 309 22.33 27.19 -24.88
CA ARG A 309 22.07 28.17 -23.80
C ARG A 309 21.16 29.34 -24.21
N ASN A 310 20.97 29.54 -25.51
CA ASN A 310 20.15 30.60 -26.10
C ASN A 310 18.87 30.08 -26.78
N PHE A 311 18.46 28.83 -26.52
CA PHE A 311 17.30 28.19 -27.16
C PHE A 311 15.96 28.94 -27.00
N TRP A 312 15.88 29.81 -26.00
CA TRP A 312 14.72 30.64 -25.69
C TRP A 312 14.65 31.93 -26.53
N GLU A 313 15.69 32.28 -27.29
CA GLU A 313 15.74 33.49 -28.11
C GLU A 313 14.68 33.48 -29.23
N ALA A 314 14.12 34.65 -29.52
CA ALA A 314 13.10 34.81 -30.55
C ALA A 314 13.67 34.53 -31.95
N GLY A 315 13.22 33.43 -32.57
CA GLY A 315 13.71 32.96 -33.86
C GLY A 315 14.84 31.92 -33.78
N TYR A 316 15.14 31.37 -32.60
CA TYR A 316 16.06 30.24 -32.46
C TYR A 316 15.66 29.06 -33.38
N ASN A 317 16.61 28.59 -34.20
CA ASN A 317 16.39 27.50 -35.14
C ASN A 317 16.82 26.16 -34.53
N HIS A 318 15.84 25.33 -34.15
CA HIS A 318 16.08 23.98 -33.63
C HIS A 318 16.52 22.96 -34.70
N ASP A 319 16.37 23.28 -35.99
CA ASP A 319 16.90 22.46 -37.09
C ASP A 319 18.39 22.77 -37.39
N ALA A 320 19.03 23.68 -36.64
CA ALA A 320 20.44 24.01 -36.79
C ALA A 320 21.33 22.91 -36.18
N ALA A 321 22.26 22.39 -36.98
CA ALA A 321 22.98 21.13 -36.71
C ALA A 321 23.94 21.12 -35.50
N GLU A 322 24.12 22.23 -34.78
CA GLU A 322 25.00 22.30 -33.59
C GLU A 322 24.42 21.58 -32.37
N HIS A 323 23.08 21.45 -32.30
CA HIS A 323 22.38 20.77 -31.22
C HIS A 323 21.22 19.96 -31.78
N GLN A 324 21.23 18.63 -31.62
CA GLN A 324 20.17 17.77 -32.16
C GLN A 324 18.93 17.84 -31.27
N TRP A 325 17.84 18.41 -31.81
CA TRP A 325 16.52 18.42 -31.17
C TRP A 325 15.70 17.19 -31.60
N SER A 326 15.01 16.60 -30.64
CA SER A 326 14.02 15.54 -30.84
C SER A 326 12.60 16.08 -30.65
N ASP A 327 11.59 15.22 -30.82
CA ASP A 327 10.22 15.48 -30.39
C ASP A 327 9.94 14.73 -29.07
N ILE A 328 9.15 15.33 -28.17
CA ILE A 328 8.69 14.74 -26.91
C ILE A 328 7.18 14.97 -26.73
N ALA A 329 6.49 14.09 -26.02
CA ALA A 329 5.13 14.30 -25.57
C ALA A 329 5.10 15.08 -24.25
N VAL A 330 4.23 16.08 -24.19
CA VAL A 330 3.84 16.84 -22.98
C VAL A 330 2.32 16.67 -22.80
N PRO A 331 1.81 16.22 -21.64
CA PRO A 331 2.55 15.75 -20.48
C PRO A 331 3.34 14.46 -20.74
N GLY A 332 4.48 14.31 -20.07
CA GLY A 332 5.28 13.09 -20.08
C GLY A 332 6.57 13.18 -19.26
N MET A 333 7.02 12.03 -18.73
CA MET A 333 8.35 11.87 -18.16
C MET A 333 9.36 11.58 -19.28
N TRP A 334 10.57 12.15 -19.23
CA TRP A 334 11.53 11.97 -20.33
C TRP A 334 12.21 10.59 -20.31
N GLN A 335 12.42 10.00 -19.14
CA GLN A 335 12.97 8.65 -18.97
C GLN A 335 12.05 7.59 -19.60
N CYS A 336 10.74 7.69 -19.38
CA CYS A 336 9.74 6.81 -20.00
C CYS A 336 9.61 7.00 -21.53
N GLN A 337 10.19 8.06 -22.09
CA GLN A 337 10.23 8.36 -23.52
C GLN A 337 11.60 8.05 -24.16
N GLY A 338 12.50 7.37 -23.44
CA GLY A 338 13.80 6.93 -23.96
C GLY A 338 14.90 7.99 -23.91
N PHE A 339 14.72 9.07 -23.14
CA PHE A 339 15.75 10.10 -22.94
C PHE A 339 16.45 9.97 -21.58
N GLY A 340 17.69 10.46 -21.51
CA GLY A 340 18.49 10.51 -20.27
C GLY A 340 19.09 9.16 -19.90
N LYS A 341 19.53 9.05 -18.65
CA LYS A 341 20.07 7.80 -18.08
C LYS A 341 19.05 6.67 -17.94
N GLY A 342 17.75 6.98 -18.01
CA GLY A 342 16.65 6.08 -17.68
C GLY A 342 16.10 6.30 -16.26
N PRO A 343 15.05 5.54 -15.87
CA PRO A 343 14.48 5.56 -14.53
C PRO A 343 15.50 5.13 -13.46
N GLN A 344 15.34 5.63 -12.23
CA GLN A 344 16.06 5.15 -11.05
C GLN A 344 15.08 4.92 -9.89
N TYR A 345 15.25 3.84 -9.14
CA TYR A 345 14.40 3.53 -7.98
C TYR A 345 15.20 3.30 -6.70
N THR A 346 14.95 4.15 -5.70
CA THR A 346 15.33 3.95 -4.30
C THR A 346 14.13 4.24 -3.40
N ASN A 347 14.05 3.58 -2.25
CA ASN A 347 13.00 3.78 -1.26
C ASN A 347 13.32 5.02 -0.41
N TYR A 348 14.35 4.92 0.43
CA TYR A 348 14.75 5.98 1.37
C TYR A 348 16.11 6.58 1.07
N ASN A 349 16.87 6.08 0.09
CA ASN A 349 18.22 6.58 -0.16
C ASN A 349 18.22 7.61 -1.29
N PHE A 350 18.54 8.87 -0.98
CA PHE A 350 18.85 9.89 -1.97
C PHE A 350 19.86 9.35 -3.01
N PRO A 351 19.52 9.28 -4.32
CA PRO A 351 20.39 8.72 -5.36
C PRO A 351 21.51 9.69 -5.80
N PHE A 352 21.92 10.61 -4.93
CA PHE A 352 22.92 11.64 -5.19
C PHE A 352 23.60 12.10 -3.89
N PRO A 353 24.79 12.74 -3.94
CA PRO A 353 25.47 13.22 -2.75
C PRO A 353 24.63 14.25 -1.97
N VAL A 354 24.44 14.02 -0.67
CA VAL A 354 23.59 14.83 0.20
C VAL A 354 24.36 16.02 0.77
N ASP A 355 24.06 17.23 0.29
CA ASP A 355 24.62 18.52 0.72
C ASP A 355 23.56 19.63 0.68
N PRO A 356 22.40 19.50 1.37
CA PRO A 356 21.28 20.44 1.25
C PRO A 356 21.66 21.88 1.63
N PRO A 357 21.27 22.91 0.85
CA PRO A 357 20.36 22.88 -0.30
C PRO A 357 21.04 22.66 -1.67
N ASN A 358 22.33 22.29 -1.73
CA ASN A 358 23.06 22.17 -2.98
C ASN A 358 22.74 20.87 -3.73
N VAL A 359 22.62 20.94 -5.06
CA VAL A 359 22.54 19.79 -5.96
C VAL A 359 23.69 19.83 -6.97
N SER A 360 24.01 18.69 -7.58
CA SER A 360 25.16 18.59 -8.49
C SER A 360 25.01 19.51 -9.72
N TYR A 361 26.04 20.30 -10.01
CA TYR A 361 26.09 21.12 -11.24
C TYR A 361 26.45 20.29 -12.48
N THR A 362 27.09 19.13 -12.30
CA THR A 362 27.57 18.25 -13.39
C THR A 362 26.77 16.96 -13.53
N ASP A 363 25.88 16.66 -12.58
CA ASP A 363 24.98 15.51 -12.56
C ASP A 363 23.54 15.95 -12.24
N ASN A 364 22.95 16.69 -13.18
CA ASN A 364 21.59 17.21 -13.09
C ASN A 364 21.10 17.37 -14.52
N GLU A 365 20.33 16.39 -15.00
CA GLU A 365 19.83 16.40 -16.37
C GLU A 365 18.90 17.61 -16.61
N CYS A 366 19.05 18.25 -17.77
CA CYS A 366 18.42 19.53 -18.07
C CYS A 366 17.62 19.43 -19.37
N GLY A 367 16.30 19.28 -19.25
CA GLY A 367 15.36 19.11 -20.36
C GLY A 367 14.88 20.45 -20.91
N ARG A 368 15.34 20.83 -22.11
CA ARG A 368 14.90 22.03 -22.82
C ARG A 368 13.74 21.69 -23.74
N HIS A 369 12.62 22.34 -23.52
CA HIS A 369 11.38 22.15 -24.27
C HIS A 369 11.07 23.43 -25.05
N LEU A 370 10.63 23.30 -26.30
CA LEU A 370 10.30 24.42 -27.19
C LEU A 370 9.02 24.10 -27.98
N THR A 371 8.05 25.00 -27.98
CA THR A 371 6.82 24.88 -28.76
C THR A 371 6.32 26.23 -29.26
N THR A 372 5.30 26.23 -30.12
CA THR A 372 4.60 27.45 -30.54
C THR A 372 3.10 27.27 -30.39
N PHE A 373 2.42 28.31 -29.92
CA PHE A 373 0.97 28.32 -29.73
C PHE A 373 0.37 29.59 -30.35
N LYS A 374 -0.87 29.50 -30.86
CA LYS A 374 -1.59 30.65 -31.40
C LYS A 374 -2.55 31.20 -30.35
N VAL A 375 -2.41 32.47 -29.98
CA VAL A 375 -3.36 33.13 -29.08
C VAL A 375 -4.69 33.34 -29.82
N PRO A 376 -5.84 32.86 -29.33
CA PRO A 376 -7.14 33.09 -29.93
C PRO A 376 -7.48 34.58 -30.08
N HIS A 377 -8.22 34.95 -31.13
CA HIS A 377 -8.72 36.34 -31.26
C HIS A 377 -9.75 36.69 -30.18
N SER A 378 -10.49 35.70 -29.67
CA SER A 378 -11.42 35.84 -28.54
C SER A 378 -10.74 36.18 -27.21
N PHE A 379 -9.43 35.92 -27.08
CA PHE A 379 -8.63 36.21 -25.89
C PHE A 379 -8.07 37.64 -25.91
N LYS A 380 -8.54 38.52 -26.80
CA LYS A 380 -8.20 39.96 -26.79
C LYS A 380 -8.70 40.61 -25.50
N ASP A 381 -7.94 41.57 -24.98
CA ASP A 381 -8.23 42.41 -23.80
C ASP A 381 -8.37 41.71 -22.43
N HIS A 382 -8.38 40.36 -22.41
CA HIS A 382 -8.31 39.49 -21.24
C HIS A 382 -6.91 39.50 -20.59
N GLN A 383 -6.81 39.10 -19.32
CA GLN A 383 -5.55 38.70 -18.70
C GLN A 383 -5.20 37.26 -19.12
N LEU A 384 -4.02 37.07 -19.71
CA LEU A 384 -3.57 35.80 -20.27
C LEU A 384 -2.54 35.15 -19.36
N ARG A 385 -2.89 33.96 -18.83
CA ARG A 385 -2.10 33.25 -17.83
C ARG A 385 -1.62 31.91 -18.37
N LEU A 386 -0.32 31.68 -18.31
CA LEU A 386 0.29 30.38 -18.61
C LEU A 386 0.36 29.57 -17.32
N ARG A 387 -0.23 28.38 -17.31
CA ARG A 387 -0.33 27.49 -16.15
C ARG A 387 0.27 26.12 -16.47
N PHE A 388 1.12 25.62 -15.59
CA PHE A 388 1.62 24.25 -15.59
C PHE A 388 1.04 23.52 -14.39
N GLU A 389 0.41 22.35 -14.56
CA GLU A 389 -0.21 21.60 -13.43
C GLU A 389 0.77 20.69 -12.67
N GLY A 390 2.01 20.55 -13.16
CA GLY A 390 3.08 19.77 -12.55
C GLY A 390 4.31 19.65 -13.47
N VAL A 391 5.49 19.99 -12.94
CA VAL A 391 6.79 19.94 -13.64
C VAL A 391 7.86 19.49 -12.66
N ASP A 392 8.50 18.37 -12.94
CA ASP A 392 9.48 17.74 -12.05
C ASP A 392 10.92 18.09 -12.46
N SER A 393 11.79 18.64 -11.61
CA SER A 393 11.54 19.11 -10.21
C SER A 393 11.53 20.64 -10.07
N ALA A 394 12.19 21.35 -10.99
CA ALA A 394 12.13 22.80 -11.10
C ALA A 394 12.24 23.26 -12.56
N PHE A 395 11.76 24.45 -12.88
CA PHE A 395 11.84 24.97 -14.24
C PHE A 395 11.91 26.50 -14.35
N THR A 396 12.58 26.97 -15.41
CA THR A 396 12.55 28.35 -15.88
C THR A 396 11.73 28.43 -17.17
N VAL A 397 10.92 29.47 -17.33
CA VAL A 397 10.03 29.66 -18.49
C VAL A 397 10.26 31.01 -19.19
N TRP A 398 10.21 31.00 -20.53
CA TRP A 398 10.30 32.16 -21.42
C TRP A 398 9.17 32.16 -22.45
N VAL A 399 8.70 33.35 -22.83
CA VAL A 399 7.75 33.55 -23.93
C VAL A 399 8.27 34.63 -24.86
N ASN A 400 8.32 34.33 -26.17
CA ASN A 400 8.81 35.24 -27.21
C ASN A 400 10.20 35.88 -26.93
N GLY A 401 11.13 35.13 -26.32
CA GLY A 401 12.47 35.64 -25.94
C GLY A 401 12.57 36.29 -24.56
N HIS A 402 11.46 36.52 -23.86
CA HIS A 402 11.46 37.18 -22.54
C HIS A 402 11.34 36.15 -21.42
N LYS A 403 12.24 36.19 -20.40
CA LYS A 403 12.11 35.36 -19.18
C LYS A 403 10.81 35.76 -18.48
N VAL A 404 9.91 34.80 -18.31
CA VAL A 404 8.64 34.97 -17.62
C VAL A 404 8.85 34.79 -16.13
N GLY A 405 9.43 33.65 -15.72
CA GLY A 405 9.56 33.28 -14.32
C GLY A 405 10.31 31.98 -14.09
N TYR A 406 10.26 31.50 -12.85
CA TYR A 406 10.86 30.25 -12.36
C TYR A 406 9.96 29.66 -11.28
N SER A 407 9.95 28.33 -11.11
CA SER A 407 9.23 27.65 -10.02
C SER A 407 9.85 26.29 -9.68
N GLN A 408 9.66 25.84 -8.44
CA GLN A 408 9.97 24.49 -7.96
C GLN A 408 8.85 23.94 -7.07
N GLY A 409 8.75 22.61 -6.94
CA GLY A 409 7.68 21.92 -6.23
C GLY A 409 6.88 21.03 -7.17
N SER A 410 7.40 19.83 -7.43
CA SER A 410 7.01 19.00 -8.58
C SER A 410 5.51 18.86 -8.81
N ARG A 411 4.73 18.64 -7.75
CA ARG A 411 3.29 18.33 -7.87
C ARG A 411 2.39 19.56 -7.75
N ASN A 412 2.96 20.74 -7.62
CA ASN A 412 2.25 21.99 -7.36
C ASN A 412 2.06 22.81 -8.66
N PRO A 413 0.86 23.38 -8.89
CA PRO A 413 0.60 24.14 -10.10
C PRO A 413 1.29 25.51 -10.08
N SER A 414 1.89 25.89 -11.20
CA SER A 414 2.60 27.17 -11.35
C SER A 414 1.96 28.02 -12.45
N GLU A 415 1.48 29.22 -12.10
CA GLU A 415 0.69 30.09 -12.98
C GLU A 415 1.38 31.47 -13.13
N PHE A 416 1.52 31.97 -14.36
CA PHE A 416 2.26 33.21 -14.68
C PHE A 416 1.45 34.13 -15.61
N ASP A 417 1.46 35.44 -15.36
CA ASP A 417 0.85 36.43 -16.28
C ASP A 417 1.78 36.70 -17.47
N ILE A 418 1.31 36.38 -18.69
CA ILE A 418 2.04 36.62 -19.94
C ILE A 418 1.36 37.67 -20.85
N SER A 419 0.34 38.38 -20.34
CA SER A 419 -0.51 39.31 -21.11
C SER A 419 0.26 40.37 -21.89
N ARG A 420 1.43 40.78 -21.38
CA ARG A 420 2.30 41.81 -21.99
C ARG A 420 3.29 41.27 -23.03
N LEU A 421 3.42 39.94 -23.14
CA LEU A 421 4.43 39.26 -23.96
C LEU A 421 3.86 38.62 -25.23
N VAL A 422 2.53 38.55 -25.35
CA VAL A 422 1.82 37.93 -26.48
C VAL A 422 0.81 38.89 -27.11
N THR A 423 0.15 38.48 -28.19
CA THR A 423 -0.85 39.31 -28.87
C THR A 423 -1.93 38.43 -29.48
N ALA A 424 -3.20 38.71 -29.18
CA ALA A 424 -4.35 37.98 -29.70
C ALA A 424 -4.32 37.88 -31.24
N GLY A 425 -4.50 36.66 -31.77
CA GLY A 425 -4.42 36.34 -33.19
C GLY A 425 -3.03 35.98 -33.71
N ARG A 426 -1.95 36.27 -32.98
CA ARG A 426 -0.57 35.91 -33.36
C ARG A 426 -0.15 34.58 -32.74
N SER A 427 0.85 33.95 -33.36
CA SER A 427 1.62 32.87 -32.73
C SER A 427 2.62 33.46 -31.72
N ALA A 428 2.90 32.69 -30.67
CA ALA A 428 3.95 32.95 -29.70
C ALA A 428 4.80 31.69 -29.50
N THR A 429 6.09 31.87 -29.23
CA THR A 429 7.02 30.79 -28.87
C THR A 429 7.05 30.64 -27.35
N LEU A 430 6.94 29.41 -26.87
CA LEU A 430 7.11 29.02 -25.48
C LEU A 430 8.38 28.17 -25.35
N ALA A 431 9.29 28.58 -24.48
CA ALA A 431 10.52 27.85 -24.18
C ALA A 431 10.59 27.58 -22.66
N VAL A 432 10.97 26.36 -22.28
CA VAL A 432 11.05 25.92 -20.87
C VAL A 432 12.34 25.14 -20.66
N GLU A 433 13.12 25.52 -19.65
CA GLU A 433 14.29 24.77 -19.19
C GLU A 433 13.92 24.07 -17.88
N VAL A 434 13.80 22.74 -17.90
CA VAL A 434 13.46 21.92 -16.74
C VAL A 434 14.75 21.30 -16.18
N TYR A 435 14.90 21.33 -14.86
CA TYR A 435 16.04 20.78 -14.13
C TYR A 435 15.58 19.50 -13.39
N GLN A 436 16.33 18.41 -13.54
CA GLN A 436 16.05 17.14 -12.87
C GLN A 436 16.11 17.28 -11.35
N ARG A 437 17.05 18.08 -10.84
CA ARG A 437 17.28 18.29 -9.41
C ARG A 437 17.31 19.79 -9.07
N CYS A 438 16.76 20.13 -7.92
CA CYS A 438 16.80 21.45 -7.30
C CYS A 438 16.88 21.33 -5.77
N ASP A 439 16.95 22.44 -5.03
CA ASP A 439 16.88 22.39 -3.57
C ASP A 439 15.58 21.72 -3.05
N GLY A 440 14.44 21.90 -3.73
CA GLY A 440 13.19 21.19 -3.45
C GLY A 440 13.27 19.66 -3.55
N THR A 441 14.22 19.08 -4.30
CA THR A 441 14.40 17.63 -4.41
C THR A 441 14.78 16.96 -3.07
N TYR A 442 15.32 17.73 -2.11
CA TYR A 442 15.56 17.24 -0.74
C TYR A 442 14.29 17.11 0.13
N ILE A 443 13.13 17.51 -0.38
CA ILE A 443 11.82 17.35 0.26
C ILE A 443 10.80 16.66 -0.68
N GLU A 444 11.27 15.96 -1.71
CA GLU A 444 10.47 15.19 -2.68
C GLU A 444 11.01 13.75 -2.80
N ASP A 445 11.44 13.20 -1.66
CA ASP A 445 12.18 11.93 -1.47
C ASP A 445 11.24 10.77 -1.11
N GLN A 446 10.16 10.61 -1.88
CA GLN A 446 9.18 9.52 -1.68
C GLN A 446 9.68 8.18 -2.24
N ASP A 447 9.21 7.05 -1.67
CA ASP A 447 9.42 5.70 -2.19
C ASP A 447 8.74 5.48 -3.56
N GLN A 448 9.39 5.92 -4.64
CA GLN A 448 8.87 5.88 -6.01
C GLN A 448 10.00 5.98 -7.05
N TRP A 449 9.64 5.93 -8.33
CA TRP A 449 10.58 6.21 -9.41
C TRP A 449 10.99 7.68 -9.49
N TRP A 450 12.30 7.92 -9.40
CA TRP A 450 12.95 9.16 -9.79
C TRP A 450 12.86 9.29 -11.33
N LEU A 451 12.06 10.26 -11.76
CA LEU A 451 11.73 10.61 -13.14
C LEU A 451 11.63 12.13 -13.22
N SER A 452 11.69 12.75 -14.40
CA SER A 452 11.54 14.21 -14.52
C SER A 452 10.91 14.64 -15.86
N GLY A 453 10.39 15.86 -15.90
CA GLY A 453 9.73 16.43 -17.08
C GLY A 453 8.47 17.24 -16.77
N ILE A 454 7.85 17.78 -17.82
CA ILE A 454 6.53 18.43 -17.73
C ILE A 454 5.49 17.30 -17.74
N PHE A 455 5.10 16.80 -16.56
CA PHE A 455 4.36 15.52 -16.44
C PHE A 455 2.85 15.67 -16.20
N ARG A 456 2.34 16.90 -15.99
CA ARG A 456 0.90 17.22 -16.09
C ARG A 456 0.63 18.29 -17.14
N ASP A 457 -0.65 18.51 -17.44
CA ASP A 457 -1.09 19.39 -18.52
C ASP A 457 -0.61 20.85 -18.38
N VAL A 458 -0.46 21.53 -19.53
CA VAL A 458 -0.10 22.95 -19.62
C VAL A 458 -1.25 23.70 -20.27
N TYR A 459 -1.70 24.81 -19.68
CA TYR A 459 -2.84 25.59 -20.14
C TYR A 459 -2.50 27.08 -20.35
N LEU A 460 -3.09 27.69 -21.38
CA LEU A 460 -3.23 29.14 -21.49
C LEU A 460 -4.67 29.52 -21.12
N HIS A 461 -4.87 30.13 -19.96
CA HIS A 461 -6.16 30.68 -19.54
C HIS A 461 -6.33 32.14 -19.96
N ALA A 462 -7.57 32.53 -20.27
CA ALA A 462 -7.97 33.92 -20.48
C ALA A 462 -8.99 34.34 -19.40
N PHE A 463 -8.50 35.06 -18.40
CA PHE A 463 -9.31 35.64 -17.33
C PHE A 463 -9.87 36.99 -17.77
N GLU A 464 -11.11 37.31 -17.41
CA GLU A 464 -11.58 38.69 -17.49
C GLU A 464 -10.91 39.52 -16.39
N ARG A 465 -10.74 40.83 -16.60
CA ARG A 465 -10.08 41.74 -15.64
C ARG A 465 -10.74 41.77 -14.25
N PHE A 466 -12.04 41.50 -14.24
CA PHE A 466 -12.94 41.54 -13.10
C PHE A 466 -13.42 40.12 -12.68
N SER A 467 -12.79 39.06 -13.21
CA SER A 467 -12.94 37.68 -12.72
C SER A 467 -12.33 37.52 -11.32
N PRO A 468 -12.73 36.49 -10.54
CA PRO A 468 -12.09 36.16 -9.28
C PRO A 468 -10.70 35.57 -9.53
N HIS A 469 -9.78 35.86 -8.61
CA HIS A 469 -8.46 35.21 -8.56
C HIS A 469 -8.52 33.96 -7.69
N ASP A 470 -9.28 34.00 -6.59
CA ASP A 470 -9.55 32.84 -5.74
C ASP A 470 -11.04 32.78 -5.32
N ILE A 471 -11.51 31.56 -5.04
CA ILE A 471 -12.87 31.24 -4.62
C ILE A 471 -12.77 30.29 -3.42
N HIS A 472 -13.43 30.61 -2.30
CA HIS A 472 -13.51 29.74 -1.13
C HIS A 472 -14.97 29.42 -0.80
N ILE A 473 -15.34 28.14 -0.86
CA ILE A 473 -16.67 27.63 -0.55
C ILE A 473 -16.63 26.85 0.76
N GLN A 474 -17.54 27.17 1.69
CA GLN A 474 -17.70 26.46 2.96
C GLN A 474 -19.18 26.08 3.18
N THR A 475 -19.44 24.83 3.59
CA THR A 475 -20.79 24.31 3.85
C THR A 475 -21.02 24.13 5.35
N LEU A 476 -21.48 25.20 6.01
CA LEU A 476 -21.57 25.28 7.47
C LEU A 476 -22.90 24.69 7.97
N LEU A 477 -22.91 23.39 8.27
CA LEU A 477 -24.07 22.71 8.89
C LEU A 477 -24.25 23.11 10.37
N ASP A 478 -25.51 23.30 10.78
CA ASP A 478 -25.90 23.44 12.19
C ASP A 478 -25.66 22.15 13.00
N ASP A 479 -25.74 22.24 14.34
CA ASP A 479 -25.40 21.13 15.24
C ASP A 479 -26.44 20.00 15.27
N ASP A 480 -27.65 20.24 14.75
CA ASP A 480 -28.64 19.20 14.41
C ASP A 480 -28.31 18.50 13.07
N TYR A 481 -27.28 18.97 12.36
CA TYR A 481 -26.92 18.62 10.98
C TYR A 481 -28.11 18.71 10.02
N LYS A 482 -29.00 19.68 10.22
CA LYS A 482 -30.28 19.79 9.52
C LYS A 482 -30.32 20.95 8.53
N ASN A 483 -29.76 22.11 8.86
CA ASN A 483 -29.69 23.24 7.93
C ASN A 483 -28.23 23.63 7.74
N ALA A 484 -27.93 24.36 6.67
CA ALA A 484 -26.60 24.87 6.40
C ALA A 484 -26.62 26.35 6.05
N VAL A 485 -25.49 27.03 6.26
CA VAL A 485 -25.13 28.24 5.52
C VAL A 485 -24.09 27.85 4.47
N LEU A 486 -24.42 28.05 3.19
CA LEU A 486 -23.44 28.05 2.12
C LEU A 486 -22.72 29.39 2.12
N LYS A 487 -21.45 29.40 2.53
CA LYS A 487 -20.61 30.57 2.55
C LYS A 487 -19.68 30.57 1.34
N VAL A 488 -19.65 31.67 0.60
CA VAL A 488 -18.85 31.84 -0.62
C VAL A 488 -18.04 33.13 -0.52
N GLY A 489 -16.73 32.98 -0.30
CA GLY A 489 -15.76 34.06 -0.38
C GLY A 489 -15.16 34.17 -1.78
N LEU A 490 -15.01 35.41 -2.28
CA LEU A 490 -14.46 35.74 -3.59
C LEU A 490 -13.43 36.85 -3.46
N THR A 491 -12.25 36.68 -4.04
CA THR A 491 -11.19 37.70 -4.06
C THR A 491 -10.97 38.17 -5.49
N THR A 492 -11.20 39.46 -5.78
CA THR A 492 -11.05 40.07 -7.13
C THR A 492 -10.02 41.20 -7.15
N SER A 493 -9.46 41.48 -8.34
CA SER A 493 -8.50 42.57 -8.59
C SER A 493 -9.12 43.91 -8.96
N GLU A 494 -10.35 43.89 -9.47
CA GLU A 494 -11.11 45.08 -9.88
C GLU A 494 -12.54 45.00 -9.34
N PHE A 495 -13.23 46.14 -9.31
CA PHE A 495 -14.66 46.23 -9.00
C PHE A 495 -15.47 45.40 -10.00
N THR A 496 -16.34 44.52 -9.50
CA THR A 496 -17.15 43.63 -10.34
C THR A 496 -18.55 43.42 -9.76
N PHE A 497 -19.50 43.08 -10.64
CA PHE A 497 -20.80 42.55 -10.25
C PHE A 497 -20.78 41.03 -10.34
N VAL A 498 -21.34 40.36 -9.32
CA VAL A 498 -21.42 38.90 -9.26
C VAL A 498 -22.88 38.46 -9.14
N SER A 499 -23.25 37.42 -9.88
CA SER A 499 -24.48 36.66 -9.67
C SER A 499 -24.17 35.25 -9.15
N LEU A 500 -25.00 34.75 -8.24
CA LEU A 500 -24.88 33.41 -7.66
C LEU A 500 -26.20 32.67 -7.79
N ARG A 501 -26.13 31.45 -8.34
CA ARG A 501 -27.22 30.46 -8.35
C ARG A 501 -26.68 29.13 -7.87
N LEU A 502 -27.34 28.56 -6.87
CA LEU A 502 -27.14 27.16 -6.46
C LEU A 502 -28.21 26.33 -7.15
N LEU A 503 -27.79 25.35 -7.94
CA LEU A 503 -28.66 24.36 -8.59
C LEU A 503 -28.54 23.02 -7.87
N ASP A 504 -29.65 22.29 -7.81
CA ASP A 504 -29.68 20.91 -7.31
C ASP A 504 -29.14 19.90 -8.35
N ALA A 505 -29.24 18.61 -8.05
CA ALA A 505 -28.73 17.54 -8.91
C ALA A 505 -29.52 17.34 -10.22
N ASP A 506 -30.79 17.79 -10.27
CA ASP A 506 -31.61 17.77 -11.49
C ASP A 506 -31.42 19.06 -12.33
N GLY A 507 -30.73 20.06 -11.76
CA GLY A 507 -30.40 21.34 -12.40
C GLY A 507 -31.35 22.49 -12.04
N GLU A 508 -32.33 22.24 -11.16
CA GLU A 508 -33.31 23.24 -10.74
C GLU A 508 -32.74 24.16 -9.64
N PRO A 509 -33.16 25.44 -9.58
CA PRO A 509 -32.55 26.40 -8.67
C PRO A 509 -33.07 26.25 -7.22
N VAL A 510 -32.15 26.03 -6.28
CA VAL A 510 -32.43 25.88 -4.84
C VAL A 510 -33.06 27.14 -4.23
N PHE A 511 -32.81 28.31 -4.84
CA PHE A 511 -33.39 29.60 -4.49
C PHE A 511 -34.18 30.14 -5.69
N GLY A 512 -35.40 30.63 -5.45
CA GLY A 512 -36.26 31.20 -6.51
C GLY A 512 -35.79 32.54 -7.08
N GLU A 513 -34.76 33.15 -6.48
CA GLU A 513 -34.15 34.41 -6.92
C GLU A 513 -32.64 34.21 -7.15
N THR A 514 -32.07 34.96 -8.10
CA THR A 514 -30.61 35.00 -8.27
C THR A 514 -30.02 35.96 -7.25
N HIS A 515 -29.06 35.49 -6.45
CA HIS A 515 -28.36 36.37 -5.51
C HIS A 515 -27.37 37.24 -6.27
N HIS A 516 -27.38 38.55 -5.98
CA HIS A 516 -26.49 39.52 -6.60
C HIS A 516 -25.67 40.26 -5.56
N GLY A 517 -24.43 40.59 -5.91
CA GLY A 517 -23.57 41.47 -5.14
C GLY A 517 -22.59 42.23 -6.02
N ALA A 518 -21.85 43.16 -5.42
CA ALA A 518 -20.75 43.84 -6.05
C ALA A 518 -19.56 43.89 -5.08
N THR A 519 -18.35 43.79 -5.60
CA THR A 519 -17.13 43.98 -4.80
C THR A 519 -16.93 45.47 -4.47
N GLN A 520 -16.00 45.81 -3.58
CA GLN A 520 -15.75 47.22 -3.24
C GLN A 520 -14.99 47.95 -4.36
N ALA A 521 -14.97 49.29 -4.32
CA ALA A 521 -14.48 50.11 -5.43
C ALA A 521 -12.96 50.42 -5.41
N GLN A 522 -12.22 49.99 -4.38
CA GLN A 522 -10.79 50.27 -4.21
C GLN A 522 -10.08 49.12 -3.48
N GLY A 523 -8.87 48.79 -3.93
CA GLY A 523 -8.01 47.74 -3.34
C GLY A 523 -8.27 46.33 -3.89
N THR A 524 -7.67 45.32 -3.27
CA THR A 524 -8.10 43.92 -3.43
C THR A 524 -9.45 43.78 -2.74
N THR A 525 -10.48 43.33 -3.45
CA THR A 525 -11.86 43.52 -2.98
C THR A 525 -12.55 42.20 -2.67
N ASP A 526 -12.35 41.73 -1.45
CA ASP A 526 -13.01 40.53 -0.93
C ASP A 526 -14.52 40.75 -0.78
N LEU A 527 -15.29 39.77 -1.23
CA LEU A 527 -16.75 39.73 -1.13
C LEU A 527 -17.18 38.37 -0.59
N THR A 528 -18.11 38.37 0.37
CA THR A 528 -18.63 37.16 1.01
C THR A 528 -20.14 37.11 0.88
N PHE A 529 -20.66 35.98 0.41
CA PHE A 529 -22.08 35.63 0.46
C PHE A 529 -22.31 34.56 1.51
N GLU A 530 -23.42 34.65 2.24
CA GLU A 530 -23.87 33.64 3.21
C GLU A 530 -25.34 33.29 2.89
N LEU A 531 -25.54 32.11 2.30
CA LEU A 531 -26.83 31.69 1.73
C LEU A 531 -27.42 30.54 2.58
N PRO A 532 -28.54 30.75 3.32
CA PRO A 532 -29.10 29.75 4.21
C PRO A 532 -29.90 28.67 3.44
N VAL A 533 -29.40 27.44 3.44
CA VAL A 533 -30.03 26.27 2.82
C VAL A 533 -30.71 25.41 3.88
N LYS A 534 -32.03 25.21 3.75
CA LYS A 534 -32.83 24.38 4.66
C LYS A 534 -32.79 22.92 4.19
N ASN A 535 -32.45 21.99 5.09
CA ASN A 535 -32.45 20.55 4.81
C ASN A 535 -31.75 20.16 3.48
N PRO A 536 -30.48 20.61 3.24
CA PRO A 536 -29.75 20.20 2.05
C PRO A 536 -29.54 18.67 2.02
N HIS A 537 -29.47 18.12 0.81
CA HIS A 537 -28.93 16.78 0.63
C HIS A 537 -27.45 16.78 1.02
N LYS A 538 -27.08 15.87 1.91
CA LYS A 538 -25.72 15.76 2.44
C LYS A 538 -24.84 14.96 1.49
N TRP A 539 -23.60 15.41 1.31
CA TRP A 539 -22.59 14.65 0.59
C TRP A 539 -21.90 13.64 1.51
N THR A 540 -21.78 12.38 1.05
CA THR A 540 -21.00 11.33 1.69
C THR A 540 -20.39 10.40 0.63
N ALA A 541 -19.40 9.58 1.00
CA ALA A 541 -18.88 8.54 0.10
C ALA A 541 -19.89 7.42 -0.26
N GLU A 542 -21.06 7.37 0.41
CA GLU A 542 -22.14 6.42 0.11
C GLU A 542 -23.29 7.07 -0.67
N THR A 543 -23.45 8.40 -0.52
CA THR A 543 -24.44 9.24 -1.20
C THR A 543 -23.78 10.54 -1.64
N PRO A 544 -23.04 10.56 -2.78
CA PRO A 544 -22.27 11.71 -3.24
C PRO A 544 -23.16 12.78 -3.89
N TYR A 545 -24.13 13.31 -3.16
CA TYR A 545 -25.04 14.35 -3.67
C TYR A 545 -24.29 15.68 -3.82
N LEU A 546 -24.24 16.20 -5.05
CA LEU A 546 -23.58 17.45 -5.39
C LEU A 546 -24.59 18.45 -5.93
N TYR A 547 -24.55 19.66 -5.38
CA TYR A 547 -25.16 20.85 -5.96
C TYR A 547 -24.17 21.50 -6.94
N THR A 548 -24.67 22.24 -7.94
CA THR A 548 -23.84 23.08 -8.82
C THR A 548 -24.01 24.54 -8.45
N LEU A 549 -22.94 25.16 -7.94
CA LEU A 549 -22.87 26.61 -7.75
C LEU A 549 -22.37 27.27 -9.04
N LEU A 550 -23.19 28.13 -9.62
CA LEU A 550 -22.83 29.00 -10.75
C LEU A 550 -22.48 30.39 -10.24
N LEU A 551 -21.27 30.85 -10.54
CA LEU A 551 -20.78 32.19 -10.28
C LEU A 551 -20.70 32.96 -11.60
N GLY A 552 -21.65 33.88 -11.82
CA GLY A 552 -21.70 34.72 -13.01
C GLY A 552 -20.97 36.05 -12.80
N PHE A 553 -20.09 36.38 -13.74
CA PHE A 553 -19.40 37.66 -13.87
C PHE A 553 -19.68 38.22 -15.28
N PRO A 554 -19.42 39.50 -15.59
CA PRO A 554 -19.64 40.04 -16.93
C PRO A 554 -18.88 39.22 -18.01
N GLY A 555 -19.58 38.61 -18.97
CA GLY A 555 -18.91 37.85 -20.05
C GLY A 555 -18.23 36.53 -19.65
N CYS A 556 -18.35 36.05 -18.40
CA CYS A 556 -17.96 34.67 -18.04
C CYS A 556 -18.74 34.07 -16.86
N VAL A 557 -18.84 32.74 -16.82
CA VAL A 557 -19.45 31.97 -15.73
C VAL A 557 -18.44 30.92 -15.23
N ILE A 558 -18.34 30.77 -13.91
CA ILE A 558 -17.49 29.74 -13.26
C ILE A 558 -18.41 28.75 -12.52
N PRO A 559 -18.42 27.46 -12.88
CA PRO A 559 -19.13 26.42 -12.15
C PRO A 559 -18.25 25.83 -11.02
N GLN A 560 -18.87 25.49 -9.90
CA GLN A 560 -18.24 24.80 -8.76
C GLN A 560 -19.18 23.72 -8.22
N ARG A 561 -18.63 22.54 -7.92
CA ARG A 561 -19.37 21.43 -7.26
C ARG A 561 -19.46 21.73 -5.76
N VAL A 562 -20.61 21.48 -5.14
CA VAL A 562 -20.84 21.78 -3.72
C VAL A 562 -21.49 20.58 -3.03
N GLY A 563 -20.72 19.91 -2.17
CA GLY A 563 -21.23 18.90 -1.23
C GLY A 563 -21.44 19.47 0.17
N PHE A 564 -22.64 19.34 0.73
CA PHE A 564 -22.92 19.75 2.11
C PHE A 564 -22.45 18.66 3.08
N ARG A 565 -21.37 18.92 3.81
CA ARG A 565 -20.78 18.00 4.79
C ARG A 565 -20.08 18.75 5.92
N ARG A 566 -20.05 18.15 7.12
CA ARG A 566 -19.29 18.64 8.29
C ARG A 566 -18.47 17.49 8.87
N THR A 567 -17.17 17.70 9.09
CA THR A 567 -16.26 16.75 9.77
C THR A 567 -15.84 17.34 11.10
N GLU A 568 -15.86 16.54 12.16
CA GLU A 568 -15.39 16.97 13.48
C GLU A 568 -15.00 15.79 14.37
N LEU A 569 -14.56 16.10 15.60
CA LEU A 569 -14.34 15.12 16.66
C LEU A 569 -15.47 15.22 17.69
N ILE A 570 -16.19 14.11 17.90
CA ILE A 570 -17.20 13.97 18.95
C ILE A 570 -16.64 12.97 19.96
N ASP A 571 -16.37 13.42 21.19
CA ASP A 571 -15.73 12.62 22.27
C ASP A 571 -14.44 11.88 21.84
N GLY A 572 -13.68 12.48 20.92
CA GLY A 572 -12.46 11.91 20.33
C GLY A 572 -12.68 10.86 19.23
N VAL A 573 -13.92 10.68 18.77
CA VAL A 573 -14.29 9.87 17.60
C VAL A 573 -14.42 10.79 16.38
N PHE A 574 -13.85 10.38 15.25
CA PHE A 574 -14.03 11.10 13.98
C PHE A 574 -15.43 10.87 13.41
N CYS A 575 -16.18 11.93 13.19
CA CYS A 575 -17.54 11.88 12.67
C CYS A 575 -17.70 12.73 11.40
N VAL A 576 -18.59 12.28 10.51
CA VAL A 576 -19.07 13.07 9.37
C VAL A 576 -20.58 13.22 9.50
N ASN A 577 -21.08 14.45 9.46
CA ASN A 577 -22.50 14.77 9.56
C ASN A 577 -23.19 14.23 10.84
N GLY A 578 -22.42 14.08 11.93
CA GLY A 578 -22.82 13.52 13.21
C GLY A 578 -22.56 12.02 13.40
N GLU A 579 -22.34 11.26 12.32
CA GLU A 579 -22.19 9.80 12.36
C GLU A 579 -20.70 9.37 12.33
N PRO A 580 -20.27 8.37 13.13
CA PRO A 580 -18.89 7.91 13.20
C PRO A 580 -18.54 6.95 12.06
N ILE A 581 -17.83 7.45 11.04
CA ILE A 581 -17.52 6.69 9.82
C ILE A 581 -16.31 5.76 9.97
N LYS A 582 -16.15 4.78 9.06
CA LYS A 582 -14.90 3.99 8.93
C LYS A 582 -14.22 4.15 7.57
N LEU A 583 -12.95 4.55 7.62
CA LEU A 583 -12.03 4.64 6.48
C LEU A 583 -11.59 3.24 6.05
N ARG A 584 -12.15 2.79 4.93
CA ARG A 584 -11.85 1.55 4.20
C ARG A 584 -10.98 1.94 3.02
N GLY A 585 -9.74 2.36 3.29
CA GLY A 585 -8.93 3.14 2.34
C GLY A 585 -7.74 2.42 1.72
N VAL A 586 -7.14 3.06 0.72
CA VAL A 586 -5.84 2.71 0.14
C VAL A 586 -4.96 3.95 -0.02
N ASN A 587 -3.64 3.78 0.10
CA ASN A 587 -2.67 4.72 -0.43
C ASN A 587 -2.69 4.58 -1.98
N ARG A 588 -2.35 5.66 -2.69
CA ARG A 588 -2.32 5.69 -4.16
C ARG A 588 -1.30 6.71 -4.66
N HIS A 589 -0.17 6.24 -5.15
CA HIS A 589 0.71 7.05 -6.01
C HIS A 589 0.09 7.30 -7.40
N GLU A 590 0.57 8.33 -8.08
CA GLU A 590 0.30 8.53 -9.50
C GLU A 590 1.29 7.70 -10.34
N HIS A 591 0.89 6.48 -10.73
CA HIS A 591 1.68 5.62 -11.60
C HIS A 591 0.91 5.15 -12.85
N HIS A 592 1.67 4.86 -13.90
CA HIS A 592 1.25 4.20 -15.13
C HIS A 592 2.46 3.44 -15.70
N PRO A 593 2.34 2.14 -16.06
CA PRO A 593 3.51 1.29 -16.37
C PRO A 593 4.29 1.74 -17.60
N ASP A 594 3.66 2.50 -18.51
CA ASP A 594 4.26 2.94 -19.77
C ASP A 594 4.65 4.43 -19.78
N SER A 595 4.25 5.22 -18.78
CA SER A 595 4.47 6.69 -18.74
C SER A 595 4.85 7.25 -17.38
N GLY A 596 5.05 6.39 -16.38
CA GLY A 596 5.36 6.78 -15.01
C GLY A 596 4.26 7.67 -14.43
N ARG A 597 4.65 8.81 -13.85
CA ARG A 597 3.73 9.71 -13.14
C ARG A 597 2.85 10.59 -14.06
N ALA A 598 3.01 10.48 -15.38
CA ALA A 598 2.12 11.10 -16.37
C ALA A 598 0.91 10.17 -16.66
N VAL A 599 -0.04 10.11 -15.73
CA VAL A 599 -1.17 9.15 -15.73
C VAL A 599 -2.32 9.61 -16.64
N PRO A 600 -2.78 8.79 -17.61
CA PRO A 600 -3.93 9.13 -18.45
C PRO A 600 -5.26 9.20 -17.67
N TYR A 601 -6.12 10.17 -18.02
CA TYR A 601 -7.40 10.39 -17.32
C TYR A 601 -8.32 9.17 -17.24
N GLU A 602 -8.47 8.39 -18.33
CA GLU A 602 -9.31 7.19 -18.30
C GLU A 602 -8.70 6.05 -17.46
N PHE A 603 -7.37 6.05 -17.26
CA PHE A 603 -6.68 5.10 -16.38
C PHE A 603 -6.91 5.46 -14.90
N LEU A 604 -6.74 6.74 -14.55
CA LEU A 604 -7.13 7.30 -13.25
C LEU A 604 -8.61 7.01 -12.94
N LYS A 605 -9.52 7.28 -13.89
CA LYS A 605 -10.95 7.04 -13.73
C LYS A 605 -11.28 5.56 -13.54
N ARG A 606 -10.60 4.66 -14.25
CA ARG A 606 -10.69 3.21 -14.05
C ARG A 606 -10.29 2.80 -12.64
N ASP A 607 -9.23 3.38 -12.07
CA ASP A 607 -8.82 3.11 -10.67
C ASP A 607 -9.95 3.44 -9.69
N LEU A 608 -10.50 4.65 -9.77
CA LEU A 608 -11.52 5.12 -8.83
C LEU A 608 -12.84 4.34 -8.93
N LEU A 609 -13.19 3.89 -10.14
CA LEU A 609 -14.29 2.95 -10.38
C LEU A 609 -14.00 1.57 -9.75
N GLN A 610 -12.83 1.00 -10.01
CA GLN A 610 -12.43 -0.31 -9.46
C GLN A 610 -12.37 -0.28 -7.92
N MET A 611 -11.88 0.82 -7.32
CA MET A 611 -11.92 1.02 -5.87
C MET A 611 -13.35 0.92 -5.32
N LYS A 612 -14.32 1.59 -5.96
CA LYS A 612 -15.75 1.50 -5.58
C LYS A 612 -16.29 0.07 -5.74
N GLU A 613 -16.01 -0.57 -6.87
CA GLU A 613 -16.40 -1.97 -7.13
C GLU A 613 -15.86 -2.95 -6.08
N TYR A 614 -14.71 -2.64 -5.47
CA TYR A 614 -14.04 -3.42 -4.43
C TYR A 614 -14.26 -2.90 -2.99
N ASN A 615 -15.35 -2.16 -2.76
CA ASN A 615 -15.82 -1.67 -1.45
C ASN A 615 -14.90 -0.63 -0.75
N ILE A 616 -13.88 -0.11 -1.42
CA ILE A 616 -12.99 0.95 -0.91
C ILE A 616 -13.77 2.27 -0.84
N ASN A 617 -13.68 2.99 0.28
CA ASN A 617 -14.37 4.27 0.47
C ASN A 617 -13.43 5.47 0.67
N ALA A 618 -12.11 5.27 0.77
CA ALA A 618 -11.16 6.35 1.03
C ALA A 618 -9.83 6.22 0.26
N ILE A 619 -9.16 7.34 0.01
CA ILE A 619 -7.83 7.44 -0.61
C ILE A 619 -6.93 8.34 0.25
N ARG A 620 -5.67 7.93 0.43
CA ARG A 620 -4.55 8.81 0.79
C ARG A 620 -3.73 9.07 -0.46
N THR A 621 -3.49 10.33 -0.78
CA THR A 621 -2.70 10.74 -1.95
C THR A 621 -1.20 10.65 -1.64
N SER A 622 -0.66 9.43 -1.57
CA SER A 622 0.73 9.19 -1.20
C SER A 622 1.69 9.76 -2.26
N HIS A 623 2.66 10.63 -1.90
CA HIS A 623 2.72 11.49 -0.70
C HIS A 623 2.77 12.96 -1.12
N TYR A 624 1.75 13.33 -1.89
CA TYR A 624 1.66 14.61 -2.60
C TYR A 624 0.28 14.83 -3.21
N ILE A 625 -0.04 16.09 -3.49
CA ILE A 625 -1.28 16.45 -4.16
C ILE A 625 -1.32 15.86 -5.57
N ASN A 626 -2.32 15.03 -5.83
CA ASN A 626 -2.54 14.36 -7.11
C ASN A 626 -3.06 15.35 -8.18
N ASP A 627 -3.25 14.89 -9.40
CA ASP A 627 -3.89 15.61 -10.50
C ASP A 627 -5.29 16.14 -10.10
N PRO A 628 -5.66 17.40 -10.41
CA PRO A 628 -6.96 17.98 -10.04
C PRO A 628 -8.18 17.15 -10.46
N ARG A 629 -8.08 16.35 -11.53
CA ARG A 629 -9.17 15.49 -12.04
C ARG A 629 -9.52 14.35 -11.08
N LEU A 630 -8.61 13.95 -10.18
CA LEU A 630 -8.88 12.93 -9.16
C LEU A 630 -9.94 13.41 -8.16
N TYR A 631 -9.85 14.66 -7.71
CA TYR A 631 -10.74 15.23 -6.68
C TYR A 631 -12.14 15.48 -7.24
N ASP A 632 -12.21 15.98 -8.49
CA ASP A 632 -13.45 16.10 -9.25
C ASP A 632 -14.16 14.73 -9.42
N LEU A 633 -13.41 13.66 -9.70
CA LEU A 633 -13.97 12.30 -9.76
C LEU A 633 -14.35 11.74 -8.39
N ALA A 634 -13.56 12.00 -7.34
CA ALA A 634 -13.85 11.54 -5.98
C ALA A 634 -15.11 12.21 -5.38
N ASP A 635 -15.32 13.50 -5.66
CA ASP A 635 -16.57 14.21 -5.36
C ASP A 635 -17.77 13.54 -6.04
N GLN A 636 -17.66 13.16 -7.32
CA GLN A 636 -18.75 12.58 -8.11
C GLN A 636 -19.03 11.10 -7.79
N LEU A 637 -17.99 10.30 -7.52
CA LEU A 637 -18.11 8.85 -7.29
C LEU A 637 -18.37 8.48 -5.83
N GLY A 638 -18.03 9.35 -4.88
CA GLY A 638 -18.11 9.08 -3.45
C GLY A 638 -16.86 8.37 -2.92
N LEU A 639 -15.78 9.14 -2.76
CA LEU A 639 -14.53 8.70 -2.11
C LEU A 639 -14.08 9.77 -1.11
N TRP A 640 -13.79 9.38 0.13
CA TRP A 640 -13.13 10.25 1.10
C TRP A 640 -11.65 10.44 0.70
N ILE A 641 -11.11 11.65 0.86
CA ILE A 641 -9.70 11.95 0.60
C ILE A 641 -9.03 12.49 1.87
N LEU A 642 -7.92 11.85 2.23
CA LEU A 642 -6.83 12.44 2.99
C LEU A 642 -5.84 12.99 1.95
N ASN A 643 -5.79 14.32 1.83
CA ASN A 643 -4.97 15.01 0.82
C ASN A 643 -3.65 15.41 1.48
N GLU A 644 -2.52 15.12 0.82
CA GLU A 644 -1.18 15.19 1.43
C GLU A 644 -0.30 16.21 0.72
N ALA A 645 0.41 17.03 1.48
CA ALA A 645 1.36 17.99 0.93
C ALA A 645 2.55 17.25 0.29
N ASP A 646 3.06 17.81 -0.80
CA ASP A 646 4.22 17.31 -1.56
C ASP A 646 5.52 17.53 -0.76
N LEU A 647 5.74 16.68 0.25
CA LEU A 647 6.77 16.80 1.28
C LEU A 647 7.18 15.43 1.85
N GLU A 648 8.37 14.96 1.49
CA GLU A 648 9.04 13.79 2.11
C GLU A 648 10.57 13.91 2.03
N CYS A 649 11.30 13.50 3.09
CA CYS A 649 12.76 13.62 3.14
C CYS A 649 13.46 12.47 3.89
N HIS A 650 12.98 11.25 3.67
CA HIS A 650 13.36 10.04 4.43
C HIS A 650 14.89 9.84 4.50
N GLY A 651 15.63 10.09 3.43
CA GLY A 651 17.06 9.79 3.28
C GLY A 651 18.03 10.55 4.16
N PHE A 652 17.57 11.57 4.89
CA PHE A 652 18.37 12.13 5.99
C PHE A 652 18.58 11.11 7.13
N ALA A 653 17.77 10.05 7.22
CA ALA A 653 18.01 8.91 8.10
C ALA A 653 19.33 8.19 7.78
N SER A 654 19.66 8.02 6.49
CA SER A 654 20.88 7.35 6.02
C SER A 654 22.17 8.15 6.31
N VAL A 655 22.06 9.48 6.35
CA VAL A 655 23.20 10.39 6.61
C VAL A 655 23.66 10.32 8.07
N GLY A 656 22.73 10.05 8.98
CA GLY A 656 22.97 9.99 10.42
C GLY A 656 23.05 11.35 11.11
N GLY A 657 23.10 11.31 12.44
CA GLY A 657 22.90 12.48 13.30
C GLY A 657 21.43 12.67 13.67
N ASP A 658 20.99 13.92 13.85
CA ASP A 658 19.58 14.27 14.04
C ASP A 658 19.00 14.72 12.70
N ALA A 659 18.36 13.78 11.99
CA ALA A 659 17.85 13.98 10.63
C ALA A 659 16.87 15.17 10.52
N SER A 660 16.14 15.50 11.59
CA SER A 660 15.25 16.67 11.62
C SER A 660 15.99 18.00 11.41
N LYS A 661 17.31 18.06 11.65
CA LYS A 661 18.09 19.31 11.56
C LYS A 661 18.48 19.69 10.13
N PHE A 662 18.33 18.81 9.16
CA PHE A 662 18.55 19.17 7.75
C PHE A 662 17.43 20.09 7.25
N THR A 663 16.17 19.69 7.43
CA THR A 663 15.00 20.39 6.84
C THR A 663 13.86 20.64 7.84
N SER A 664 13.39 19.64 8.58
CA SER A 664 12.12 19.67 9.34
C SER A 664 12.10 20.61 10.56
N ASP A 665 13.23 20.73 11.25
CA ASP A 665 13.48 21.67 12.35
C ASP A 665 14.49 22.76 11.96
N ASN A 666 14.77 22.92 10.67
CA ASN A 666 15.66 23.95 10.15
C ASN A 666 14.86 25.21 9.78
N PRO A 667 15.09 26.38 10.42
CA PRO A 667 14.33 27.60 10.12
C PRO A 667 14.52 28.10 8.69
N ASP A 668 15.62 27.78 8.02
CA ASP A 668 15.89 28.24 6.64
C ASP A 668 14.95 27.54 5.63
N TRP A 669 14.48 26.33 5.93
CA TRP A 669 13.52 25.56 5.11
C TRP A 669 12.06 25.89 5.40
N LYS A 670 11.77 26.78 6.35
CA LYS A 670 10.39 27.06 6.80
C LYS A 670 9.46 27.43 5.64
N GLU A 671 9.92 28.30 4.74
CA GLU A 671 9.07 28.78 3.65
C GLU A 671 8.82 27.70 2.58
N ALA A 672 9.77 26.78 2.35
CA ALA A 672 9.55 25.64 1.46
C ALA A 672 8.44 24.73 1.99
N TYR A 673 8.48 24.40 3.28
CA TYR A 673 7.44 23.61 3.97
C TYR A 673 6.07 24.31 3.92
N VAL A 674 6.02 25.60 4.29
CA VAL A 674 4.77 26.38 4.28
C VAL A 674 4.22 26.56 2.87
N ASP A 675 5.06 26.62 1.83
CA ASP A 675 4.57 26.64 0.46
C ASP A 675 3.89 25.32 0.07
N ARG A 676 4.48 24.15 0.36
CA ARG A 676 3.82 22.86 0.06
C ARG A 676 2.43 22.75 0.70
N ALA A 677 2.24 23.25 1.93
CA ALA A 677 0.93 23.37 2.57
C ALA A 677 0.00 24.39 1.89
N ARG A 678 0.54 25.54 1.46
CA ARG A 678 -0.18 26.61 0.76
C ARG A 678 -0.72 26.17 -0.59
N GLN A 679 0.10 25.51 -1.39
CA GLN A 679 -0.27 24.97 -2.71
C GLN A 679 -1.42 23.98 -2.57
N MET A 680 -1.30 23.01 -1.66
CA MET A 680 -2.35 22.02 -1.37
C MET A 680 -3.68 22.66 -0.97
N VAL A 681 -3.70 23.45 0.11
CA VAL A 681 -4.96 23.92 0.69
C VAL A 681 -5.62 24.96 -0.20
N LEU A 682 -4.86 25.89 -0.79
CA LEU A 682 -5.47 26.90 -1.66
C LEU A 682 -6.05 26.29 -2.94
N ARG A 683 -5.43 25.24 -3.51
CA ARG A 683 -5.94 24.53 -4.70
C ARG A 683 -7.22 23.75 -4.41
N ASP A 684 -7.25 22.97 -3.32
CA ASP A 684 -8.24 21.89 -3.15
C ASP A 684 -9.32 22.16 -2.10
N LYS A 685 -9.27 23.29 -1.37
CA LYS A 685 -10.20 23.64 -0.25
C LYS A 685 -11.69 23.53 -0.56
N ASN A 686 -12.13 23.63 -1.82
CA ASN A 686 -13.53 23.59 -2.20
C ASN A 686 -14.09 22.15 -2.38
N HIS A 687 -13.24 21.13 -2.53
CA HIS A 687 -13.68 19.76 -2.77
C HIS A 687 -14.32 19.10 -1.52
N ALA A 688 -15.45 18.41 -1.71
CA ALA A 688 -16.22 17.81 -0.62
C ALA A 688 -15.61 16.48 -0.14
N CYS A 689 -14.97 15.75 -1.05
CA CYS A 689 -14.21 14.52 -0.82
C CYS A 689 -13.04 14.71 0.14
N VAL A 690 -12.32 15.82 0.05
CA VAL A 690 -11.23 16.14 0.98
C VAL A 690 -11.80 16.36 2.37
N ILE A 691 -11.44 15.50 3.32
CA ILE A 691 -11.90 15.54 4.72
C ILE A 691 -10.76 15.78 5.72
N ILE A 692 -9.53 15.45 5.33
CA ILE A 692 -8.32 15.55 6.15
C ILE A 692 -7.20 16.14 5.29
N TRP A 693 -6.47 17.10 5.85
CA TRP A 693 -5.20 17.58 5.31
C TRP A 693 -4.04 16.82 5.96
N SER A 694 -3.02 16.42 5.22
CA SER A 694 -1.82 15.82 5.75
C SER A 694 -0.59 16.66 5.45
N LEU A 695 0.29 16.82 6.44
CA LEU A 695 1.46 17.69 6.35
C LEU A 695 2.59 17.14 5.46
N GLY A 696 2.50 15.88 5.02
CA GLY A 696 3.53 15.18 4.26
C GLY A 696 3.70 13.74 4.76
N ASN A 697 4.79 13.08 4.36
CA ASN A 697 5.18 11.74 4.79
C ASN A 697 6.65 11.70 5.22
N GLU A 698 6.98 10.80 6.17
CA GLU A 698 8.32 10.46 6.73
C GLU A 698 9.40 11.55 6.92
N ALA A 699 9.05 12.83 6.84
CA ALA A 699 9.94 13.98 6.94
C ALA A 699 10.33 14.34 8.40
N PHE A 700 10.41 13.35 9.29
CA PHE A 700 10.65 13.50 10.74
C PHE A 700 9.69 14.48 11.40
N TYR A 701 9.98 14.97 12.62
CA TYR A 701 9.18 16.01 13.29
C TYR A 701 10.05 17.19 13.70
N GLY A 702 9.50 18.41 13.61
CA GLY A 702 10.24 19.66 13.77
C GLY A 702 9.37 20.90 13.54
N ARG A 703 9.90 22.09 13.82
CA ARG A 703 9.13 23.36 13.84
C ARG A 703 8.38 23.70 12.56
N ASN A 704 8.82 23.21 11.40
CA ASN A 704 8.22 23.60 10.13
C ASN A 704 6.84 22.94 9.94
N HIS A 705 6.59 21.78 10.54
CA HIS A 705 5.26 21.16 10.59
C HIS A 705 4.26 21.98 11.41
N GLN A 706 4.68 22.61 12.52
CA GLN A 706 3.83 23.56 13.25
C GLN A 706 3.51 24.77 12.36
N ALA A 707 4.49 25.32 11.63
CA ALA A 707 4.25 26.44 10.71
C ALA A 707 3.28 26.09 9.57
N MET A 708 3.32 24.85 9.06
CA MET A 708 2.34 24.35 8.10
C MET A 708 0.94 24.23 8.74
N TYR A 709 0.82 23.64 9.93
CA TYR A 709 -0.45 23.53 10.66
C TYR A 709 -1.07 24.91 10.93
N ASP A 710 -0.28 25.86 11.42
CA ASP A 710 -0.69 27.24 11.70
C ASP A 710 -1.23 27.92 10.43
N PHE A 711 -0.54 27.74 9.29
CA PHE A 711 -1.01 28.23 8.00
C PHE A 711 -2.34 27.54 7.61
N ILE A 712 -2.42 26.20 7.65
CA ILE A 712 -3.62 25.46 7.23
C ILE A 712 -4.83 25.90 8.06
N LYS A 713 -4.69 25.99 9.39
CA LYS A 713 -5.78 26.43 10.29
C LYS A 713 -6.13 27.92 10.14
N SER A 714 -5.25 28.75 9.58
CA SER A 714 -5.58 30.14 9.22
C SER A 714 -6.44 30.26 7.96
N VAL A 715 -6.47 29.23 7.11
CA VAL A 715 -7.25 29.18 5.85
C VAL A 715 -8.51 28.32 6.00
N ASP A 716 -8.38 27.12 6.58
CA ASP A 716 -9.46 26.13 6.67
C ASP A 716 -9.56 25.52 8.08
N THR A 717 -10.67 25.84 8.76
CA THR A 717 -11.06 25.26 10.05
C THR A 717 -12.09 24.13 9.90
N THR A 718 -12.55 23.81 8.67
CA THR A 718 -13.59 22.82 8.39
C THR A 718 -13.07 21.39 8.24
N ARG A 719 -11.76 21.18 8.39
CA ARG A 719 -11.07 19.90 8.22
C ARG A 719 -10.02 19.68 9.32
N LEU A 720 -9.75 18.39 9.58
CA LEU A 720 -8.71 17.97 10.51
C LEU A 720 -7.36 17.89 9.79
N VAL A 721 -6.28 18.06 10.56
CA VAL A 721 -4.90 17.91 10.09
C VAL A 721 -4.29 16.63 10.65
N HIS A 722 -3.55 15.93 9.81
CA HIS A 722 -2.87 14.66 10.04
C HIS A 722 -1.36 14.83 9.81
N TYR A 723 -0.55 14.10 10.58
CA TYR A 723 0.85 13.81 10.26
C TYR A 723 1.32 12.62 11.12
N GLU A 724 2.12 11.70 10.59
CA GLU A 724 2.48 10.46 11.30
C GLU A 724 3.62 10.65 12.30
N ALA A 725 4.74 11.22 11.85
CA ALA A 725 5.94 11.39 12.66
C ALA A 725 5.77 12.35 13.84
N ASP A 726 4.68 13.12 13.89
CA ASP A 726 4.14 13.64 15.15
C ASP A 726 3.44 12.52 15.95
N TYR A 727 4.22 11.52 16.39
CA TYR A 727 3.71 10.33 17.07
C TYR A 727 2.84 10.64 18.31
N GLY A 728 3.02 11.83 18.90
CA GLY A 728 2.27 12.31 20.06
C GLY A 728 1.06 13.19 19.74
N ALA A 729 0.77 13.45 18.45
CA ALA A 729 -0.23 14.41 17.98
C ALA A 729 -0.16 15.76 18.75
N ARG A 730 1.05 16.31 18.85
CA ARG A 730 1.37 17.56 19.56
C ARG A 730 0.87 18.79 18.79
N THR A 731 1.07 18.77 17.49
CA THR A 731 0.62 19.77 16.52
C THR A 731 -0.74 19.35 15.93
N VAL A 732 -0.84 18.11 15.46
CA VAL A 732 -1.94 17.65 14.59
C VAL A 732 -3.19 17.16 15.34
N ASP A 733 -4.34 17.08 14.67
CA ASP A 733 -5.64 16.79 15.29
C ASP A 733 -5.91 15.28 15.48
N ILE A 734 -5.12 14.43 14.82
CA ILE A 734 -5.34 12.97 14.70
C ILE A 734 -4.04 12.25 15.09
N TYR A 735 -4.13 11.18 15.90
CA TYR A 735 -3.01 10.24 16.01
C TYR A 735 -2.95 9.39 14.74
N SER A 736 -1.75 9.19 14.20
CA SER A 736 -1.54 8.25 13.10
C SER A 736 -0.41 7.27 13.40
N ARG A 737 -0.45 6.10 12.77
CA ARG A 737 0.63 5.12 12.80
C ARG A 737 0.76 4.40 11.46
N MET A 738 1.99 4.25 10.99
CA MET A 738 2.37 3.27 9.97
C MET A 738 2.58 1.90 10.63
N TYR A 739 2.22 0.82 9.93
CA TYR A 739 2.61 -0.59 10.17
C TYR A 739 2.39 -1.20 11.57
N SER A 740 1.68 -0.51 12.45
CA SER A 740 1.48 -0.92 13.85
C SER A 740 0.60 -2.16 13.98
N SER A 741 1.02 -3.11 14.82
CA SER A 741 0.33 -4.41 14.97
C SER A 741 -1.09 -4.27 15.52
N VAL A 742 -1.95 -5.23 15.16
CA VAL A 742 -3.32 -5.37 15.68
C VAL A 742 -3.36 -5.25 17.21
N GLU A 743 -2.41 -5.87 17.93
CA GLU A 743 -2.33 -5.79 19.38
C GLU A 743 -2.02 -4.36 19.87
N SER A 744 -1.03 -3.68 19.28
CA SER A 744 -0.71 -2.29 19.61
C SER A 744 -1.89 -1.35 19.33
N VAL A 745 -2.57 -1.54 18.21
CA VAL A 745 -3.75 -0.75 17.79
C VAL A 745 -4.94 -0.99 18.73
N ILE A 746 -5.17 -2.24 19.16
CA ILE A 746 -6.19 -2.58 20.15
C ILE A 746 -5.85 -2.02 21.54
N ASN A 747 -4.57 -2.02 21.93
CA ASN A 747 -4.15 -1.51 23.23
C ASN A 747 -4.23 0.03 23.28
N ALA A 748 -3.84 0.72 22.20
CA ALA A 748 -4.12 2.15 22.02
C ALA A 748 -5.62 2.47 22.14
N ALA A 749 -6.48 1.70 21.46
CA ALA A 749 -7.93 1.87 21.50
C ALA A 749 -8.61 1.51 22.84
N ARG A 750 -7.86 0.97 23.80
CA ARG A 750 -8.32 0.65 25.16
C ARG A 750 -7.86 1.66 26.20
N ASP A 751 -6.93 2.55 25.85
CA ASP A 751 -6.50 3.63 26.73
C ASP A 751 -7.68 4.60 26.97
N LYS A 752 -7.79 5.07 28.21
CA LYS A 752 -8.87 5.95 28.68
C LYS A 752 -8.48 7.41 28.63
N ASP A 753 -7.19 7.71 28.72
CA ASP A 753 -6.63 9.06 28.76
C ASP A 753 -6.36 9.59 27.32
N TRP A 754 -6.83 8.84 26.33
CA TRP A 754 -6.73 9.07 24.89
C TRP A 754 -7.79 10.08 24.43
N GLU A 755 -7.41 11.19 23.78
CA GLU A 755 -8.36 12.28 23.42
C GLU A 755 -8.67 12.43 21.92
N LYS A 756 -7.70 12.16 21.03
CA LYS A 756 -7.82 12.31 19.56
C LYS A 756 -8.08 10.95 18.90
N PRO A 757 -8.66 10.82 17.70
CA PRO A 757 -8.84 9.51 17.07
C PRO A 757 -7.52 8.92 16.56
N LEU A 758 -7.50 7.62 16.25
CA LEU A 758 -6.38 6.92 15.61
C LEU A 758 -6.73 6.52 14.17
N VAL A 759 -5.92 6.90 13.20
CA VAL A 759 -5.90 6.30 11.86
C VAL A 759 -4.63 5.49 11.66
N LEU A 760 -4.67 4.47 10.79
CA LEU A 760 -3.45 3.92 10.21
C LEU A 760 -3.29 4.52 8.81
N CYS A 761 -2.40 5.50 8.64
CA CYS A 761 -2.12 6.04 7.30
C CYS A 761 -1.51 4.96 6.39
N GLU A 762 -0.84 3.96 6.96
CA GLU A 762 -0.37 2.77 6.25
C GLU A 762 -0.52 1.52 7.12
N TYR A 763 -1.17 0.50 6.57
CA TYR A 763 -1.24 -0.82 7.18
C TYR A 763 -1.36 -1.91 6.12
N ILE A 764 -1.19 -3.15 6.55
CA ILE A 764 -1.29 -4.37 5.75
C ILE A 764 -0.58 -4.32 4.38
N HIS A 765 0.73 -4.04 4.41
CA HIS A 765 1.64 -4.03 3.27
C HIS A 765 1.42 -5.21 2.31
N ALA A 766 1.00 -4.94 1.06
CA ALA A 766 0.42 -5.94 0.16
C ALA A 766 1.46 -6.73 -0.67
N MET A 767 2.70 -6.23 -0.74
CA MET A 767 3.85 -6.75 -1.50
C MET A 767 3.93 -8.25 -1.74
N GLY A 768 4.16 -8.58 -3.02
CA GLY A 768 4.34 -9.94 -3.52
C GLY A 768 3.09 -10.78 -3.28
N ASN A 769 3.21 -11.83 -2.45
CA ASN A 769 2.04 -12.55 -1.97
C ASN A 769 1.67 -12.07 -0.56
N GLY A 770 0.69 -11.18 -0.51
CA GLY A 770 0.10 -10.62 0.69
C GLY A 770 -1.27 -9.98 0.39
N PRO A 771 -1.80 -9.17 1.32
CA PRO A 771 -1.42 -9.13 2.73
C PRO A 771 -2.18 -10.18 3.56
N GLY A 772 -1.55 -10.68 4.63
CA GLY A 772 -2.20 -11.53 5.63
C GLY A 772 -2.88 -10.75 6.76
N ALA A 773 -3.79 -11.40 7.50
CA ALA A 773 -4.43 -10.88 8.72
C ALA A 773 -5.22 -9.56 8.56
N ILE A 774 -5.70 -9.26 7.36
CA ILE A 774 -6.59 -8.12 7.04
C ILE A 774 -7.81 -8.08 7.99
N ARG A 775 -8.41 -9.24 8.22
CA ARG A 775 -9.65 -9.40 8.99
C ARG A 775 -9.52 -8.83 10.41
N GLU A 776 -8.43 -9.15 11.10
CA GLU A 776 -8.19 -8.74 12.47
C GLU A 776 -8.15 -7.22 12.66
N TYR A 777 -7.55 -6.47 11.71
CA TYR A 777 -7.59 -5.00 11.73
C TYR A 777 -9.02 -4.48 11.54
N VAL A 778 -9.75 -4.99 10.54
CA VAL A 778 -11.11 -4.52 10.26
C VAL A 778 -12.07 -4.84 11.42
N GLU A 779 -11.95 -6.01 12.05
CA GLU A 779 -12.72 -6.33 13.27
C GLU A 779 -12.35 -5.43 14.46
N ALA A 780 -11.09 -5.00 14.58
CA ALA A 780 -10.71 -3.98 15.57
C ALA A 780 -11.34 -2.61 15.25
N PHE A 781 -11.28 -2.14 13.99
CA PHE A 781 -11.82 -0.86 13.56
C PHE A 781 -13.33 -0.72 13.83
N TYR A 782 -14.12 -1.75 13.56
CA TYR A 782 -15.56 -1.75 13.86
C TYR A 782 -15.89 -1.97 15.35
N ARG A 783 -14.96 -2.55 16.13
CA ARG A 783 -15.13 -2.79 17.58
C ARG A 783 -14.86 -1.54 18.43
N TYR A 784 -13.87 -0.72 18.08
CA TYR A 784 -13.46 0.45 18.87
C TYR A 784 -13.79 1.76 18.12
N PRO A 785 -14.67 2.64 18.65
CA PRO A 785 -15.12 3.83 17.93
C PRO A 785 -14.00 4.76 17.45
N ARG A 786 -12.99 5.02 18.29
CA ARG A 786 -11.89 5.95 18.01
C ARG A 786 -10.86 5.46 16.98
N LEU A 787 -10.91 4.18 16.58
CA LEU A 787 -10.14 3.68 15.44
C LEU A 787 -10.84 4.06 14.13
N MET A 788 -10.33 5.06 13.42
CA MET A 788 -10.92 5.58 12.18
C MET A 788 -10.95 4.54 11.05
N GLY A 789 -10.09 3.53 11.12
CA GLY A 789 -9.76 2.66 10.00
C GLY A 789 -8.34 2.95 9.53
N GLY A 790 -8.09 2.79 8.24
CA GLY A 790 -6.78 3.08 7.66
C GLY A 790 -6.71 2.88 6.16
N PHE A 791 -5.53 3.13 5.62
CA PHE A 791 -5.24 3.07 4.19
C PHE A 791 -4.20 1.96 3.93
N VAL A 792 -4.53 0.99 3.06
CA VAL A 792 -3.59 -0.09 2.71
C VAL A 792 -2.38 0.48 2.00
N TRP A 793 -1.19 -0.10 2.24
CA TRP A 793 -0.02 0.12 1.39
C TRP A 793 0.14 -1.03 0.38
N GLU A 794 -0.03 -0.83 -0.92
CA GLU A 794 -0.71 0.33 -1.54
C GLU A 794 -1.71 -0.05 -2.65
N TRP A 795 -2.10 0.86 -3.55
CA TRP A 795 -3.09 0.56 -4.59
C TRP A 795 -2.54 -0.42 -5.63
N ALA A 796 -1.36 -0.15 -6.20
CA ALA A 796 -0.82 -0.94 -7.31
C ALA A 796 0.71 -0.98 -7.31
N ASN A 797 1.28 -2.06 -7.85
CA ASN A 797 2.71 -2.17 -8.11
C ASN A 797 3.19 -1.10 -9.09
N HIS A 798 4.38 -0.55 -8.87
CA HIS A 798 4.95 0.48 -9.74
C HIS A 798 5.91 -0.07 -10.81
N GLY A 799 5.66 -1.28 -11.32
CA GLY A 799 6.45 -1.83 -12.41
C GLY A 799 6.41 -0.95 -13.67
N LEU A 800 7.56 -0.75 -14.29
CA LEU A 800 7.67 -0.08 -15.59
C LEU A 800 7.81 -1.12 -16.70
N ARG A 801 6.96 -1.04 -17.73
CA ARG A 801 6.95 -2.01 -18.82
C ARG A 801 8.20 -1.84 -19.69
N THR A 802 8.98 -2.90 -19.83
CA THR A 802 10.19 -2.91 -20.68
C THR A 802 10.42 -4.30 -21.28
N LYS A 803 11.53 -4.48 -22.01
CA LYS A 803 11.83 -5.70 -22.77
C LYS A 803 13.23 -6.22 -22.49
N THR A 804 13.34 -7.55 -22.44
CA THR A 804 14.62 -8.25 -22.36
C THR A 804 15.43 -8.09 -23.65
N LYS A 805 16.70 -8.50 -23.64
CA LYS A 805 17.56 -8.47 -24.84
C LYS A 805 17.04 -9.32 -26.00
N ASP A 806 16.22 -10.32 -25.70
CA ASP A 806 15.59 -11.22 -26.68
C ASP A 806 14.22 -10.71 -27.17
N GLY A 807 13.74 -9.58 -26.63
CA GLY A 807 12.48 -8.92 -27.01
C GLY A 807 11.26 -9.26 -26.16
N GLU A 808 11.36 -10.24 -25.25
CA GLU A 808 10.29 -10.62 -24.32
C GLU A 808 9.97 -9.49 -23.34
N GLU A 809 8.67 -9.23 -23.12
CA GLU A 809 8.16 -8.11 -22.31
C GLU A 809 8.03 -8.48 -20.82
N TYR A 810 8.30 -7.53 -19.92
CA TYR A 810 8.15 -7.68 -18.47
C TYR A 810 7.93 -6.33 -17.76
N MET A 811 7.54 -6.40 -16.48
CA MET A 811 7.49 -5.26 -15.58
C MET A 811 8.80 -5.18 -14.79
N ALA A 812 9.59 -4.14 -15.04
CA ALA A 812 10.88 -3.89 -14.40
C ALA A 812 10.74 -3.17 -13.06
N TYR A 813 11.71 -3.42 -12.18
CA TYR A 813 11.90 -2.75 -10.88
C TYR A 813 13.33 -2.18 -10.76
N GLY A 814 13.72 -1.66 -9.60
CA GLY A 814 15.04 -1.02 -9.43
C GLY A 814 16.22 -1.93 -9.79
N GLY A 815 17.19 -1.39 -10.52
CA GLY A 815 18.36 -2.09 -11.04
C GLY A 815 18.17 -2.69 -12.44
N ASP A 816 16.94 -2.91 -12.92
CA ASP A 816 16.69 -3.42 -14.28
C ASP A 816 17.02 -2.39 -15.37
N PHE A 817 17.06 -1.09 -15.01
CA PHE A 817 17.50 0.00 -15.89
C PHE A 817 19.01 0.30 -15.78
N GLY A 818 19.74 -0.42 -14.92
CA GLY A 818 21.16 -0.20 -14.67
C GLY A 818 21.45 0.90 -13.64
N ASP A 819 20.43 1.32 -12.89
CA ASP A 819 20.49 2.25 -11.79
C ASP A 819 21.18 1.66 -10.54
N ASP A 820 22.10 2.41 -9.93
CA ASP A 820 22.82 2.07 -8.70
C ASP A 820 23.10 3.38 -7.91
N PRO A 821 22.77 3.48 -6.60
CA PRO A 821 22.06 2.49 -5.79
C PRO A 821 20.61 2.27 -6.26
N ASN A 822 20.04 1.12 -5.88
CA ASN A 822 18.63 0.79 -6.04
C ASN A 822 18.09 -0.11 -4.92
N ASP A 823 16.78 -0.04 -4.66
CA ASP A 823 16.07 -0.86 -3.66
C ASP A 823 15.22 -2.01 -4.28
N LYS A 824 15.48 -2.32 -5.56
CA LYS A 824 14.97 -3.51 -6.28
C LYS A 824 13.44 -3.59 -6.34
N ASN A 825 12.87 -4.76 -6.05
CA ASN A 825 11.44 -5.07 -6.19
C ASN A 825 10.58 -4.57 -5.02
N PHE A 826 11.09 -3.65 -4.19
CA PHE A 826 10.34 -3.11 -3.06
C PHE A 826 9.10 -2.33 -3.55
N VAL A 827 9.24 -1.58 -4.64
CA VAL A 827 8.18 -0.87 -5.41
C VAL A 827 7.10 -1.77 -6.07
N MET A 828 7.01 -3.04 -5.66
CA MET A 828 6.03 -4.05 -6.14
C MET A 828 5.15 -4.49 -4.95
N ASP A 829 4.50 -3.50 -4.35
CA ASP A 829 3.91 -3.47 -3.02
C ASP A 829 2.38 -3.25 -2.99
N GLY A 830 1.73 -3.25 -4.14
CA GLY A 830 0.31 -2.92 -4.30
C GLY A 830 -0.70 -4.07 -4.18
N LEU A 831 -1.97 -3.69 -3.99
CA LEU A 831 -3.13 -4.56 -4.09
C LEU A 831 -3.47 -4.96 -5.53
N CYS A 832 -2.94 -4.25 -6.53
CA CYS A 832 -3.04 -4.54 -7.96
C CYS A 832 -1.65 -4.70 -8.61
N PHE A 833 -1.59 -5.41 -9.73
CA PHE A 833 -0.38 -5.47 -10.58
C PHE A 833 -0.14 -4.14 -11.30
N SER A 834 0.99 -4.01 -12.01
CA SER A 834 1.44 -2.72 -12.57
C SER A 834 0.56 -2.18 -13.71
N ASP A 835 -0.31 -3.00 -14.30
CA ASP A 835 -1.37 -2.57 -15.23
C ASP A 835 -2.72 -2.24 -14.53
N HIS A 836 -2.71 -2.27 -13.19
CA HIS A 836 -3.82 -2.22 -12.24
C HIS A 836 -4.90 -3.29 -12.44
N THR A 837 -4.51 -4.50 -12.85
CA THR A 837 -5.35 -5.69 -12.67
C THR A 837 -5.31 -6.17 -11.21
N PRO A 838 -6.44 -6.62 -10.62
CA PRO A 838 -6.50 -7.05 -9.21
C PRO A 838 -5.56 -8.22 -8.87
N THR A 839 -4.78 -8.08 -7.79
CA THR A 839 -4.17 -9.26 -7.13
C THR A 839 -5.22 -9.99 -6.27
N PRO A 840 -4.97 -11.23 -5.84
CA PRO A 840 -5.79 -11.87 -4.81
C PRO A 840 -5.79 -11.14 -3.45
N GLY A 841 -4.84 -10.21 -3.22
CA GLY A 841 -4.83 -9.31 -2.07
C GLY A 841 -6.03 -8.35 -2.09
N LEU A 842 -6.32 -7.71 -3.23
CA LEU A 842 -7.49 -6.84 -3.37
C LEU A 842 -8.81 -7.61 -3.21
N VAL A 843 -8.84 -8.86 -3.69
CA VAL A 843 -10.01 -9.75 -3.58
C VAL A 843 -10.28 -10.13 -2.10
N GLU A 844 -9.24 -10.40 -1.30
CA GLU A 844 -9.38 -10.57 0.15
C GLU A 844 -9.78 -9.25 0.83
N TYR A 845 -9.21 -8.11 0.42
CA TYR A 845 -9.52 -6.81 1.01
C TYR A 845 -10.99 -6.43 0.84
N LYS A 846 -11.55 -6.52 -0.39
CA LYS A 846 -12.99 -6.32 -0.70
C LYS A 846 -13.90 -7.09 0.25
N LYS A 847 -13.52 -8.33 0.58
CA LYS A 847 -14.28 -9.22 1.46
C LYS A 847 -14.13 -8.84 2.93
N ALA A 848 -12.95 -8.44 3.38
CA ALA A 848 -12.75 -7.99 4.76
C ALA A 848 -13.54 -6.71 5.08
N ILE A 849 -13.57 -5.74 4.15
CA ILE A 849 -14.26 -4.44 4.28
C ILE A 849 -15.71 -4.44 3.78
N GLU A 850 -16.29 -5.62 3.52
CA GLU A 850 -17.63 -5.73 2.90
C GLU A 850 -18.71 -4.96 3.70
N PRO A 851 -19.65 -4.28 3.04
CA PRO A 851 -20.67 -3.46 3.71
C PRO A 851 -21.80 -4.28 4.36
N VAL A 852 -21.92 -5.57 4.04
CA VAL A 852 -22.91 -6.48 4.64
C VAL A 852 -22.22 -7.76 5.08
N GLN A 853 -22.00 -7.93 6.38
CA GLN A 853 -21.30 -9.11 6.91
C GLN A 853 -22.31 -10.19 7.35
N VAL A 854 -22.24 -11.37 6.75
CA VAL A 854 -23.00 -12.56 7.19
C VAL A 854 -22.27 -13.22 8.36
N LEU A 855 -22.99 -13.55 9.43
CA LEU A 855 -22.40 -14.16 10.63
C LEU A 855 -22.76 -15.64 10.84
N GLY A 856 -24.00 -16.03 10.52
CA GLY A 856 -24.48 -17.38 10.78
C GLY A 856 -26.00 -17.55 10.66
N LEU A 857 -26.45 -18.77 10.92
CA LEU A 857 -27.84 -19.23 10.84
C LEU A 857 -28.24 -19.82 12.21
N ASP A 858 -29.37 -19.37 12.74
CA ASP A 858 -30.04 -19.97 13.92
C ASP A 858 -31.43 -20.45 13.49
N GLY A 859 -31.63 -21.77 13.41
CA GLY A 859 -32.84 -22.37 12.85
C GLY A 859 -33.06 -22.00 11.38
N ASP A 860 -34.01 -21.10 11.13
CA ASP A 860 -34.36 -20.51 9.82
C ASP A 860 -34.10 -18.98 9.74
N GLU A 861 -33.35 -18.43 10.71
CA GLU A 861 -32.99 -17.01 10.80
C GLU A 861 -31.50 -16.78 10.52
N VAL A 862 -31.20 -16.06 9.43
CA VAL A 862 -29.83 -15.60 9.13
C VAL A 862 -29.56 -14.29 9.87
N THR A 863 -28.41 -14.16 10.52
CA THR A 863 -27.96 -12.90 11.14
C THR A 863 -26.93 -12.21 10.26
N VAL A 864 -27.17 -10.93 9.96
CA VAL A 864 -26.25 -10.05 9.21
C VAL A 864 -25.99 -8.72 9.95
N ILE A 865 -24.80 -8.15 9.74
CA ILE A 865 -24.44 -6.80 10.17
C ILE A 865 -24.51 -5.85 8.97
N ASN A 866 -25.16 -4.69 9.15
CA ASN A 866 -24.99 -3.55 8.26
C ASN A 866 -23.74 -2.75 8.67
N ARG A 867 -22.80 -2.55 7.74
CA ARG A 867 -21.57 -1.76 7.89
C ARG A 867 -21.51 -0.53 6.98
N TYR A 868 -22.59 -0.19 6.28
CA TYR A 868 -22.74 1.14 5.69
C TYR A 868 -22.75 2.20 6.80
N ASP A 869 -22.06 3.31 6.55
CA ASP A 869 -21.92 4.43 7.49
C ASP A 869 -23.23 5.26 7.55
N PHE A 870 -23.97 5.36 6.44
CA PHE A 870 -25.21 6.15 6.31
C PHE A 870 -26.39 5.37 5.73
N LEU A 871 -26.15 4.44 4.81
CA LEU A 871 -27.22 3.70 4.10
C LEU A 871 -27.89 2.61 4.95
N THR A 872 -29.16 2.32 4.62
CA THR A 872 -29.83 1.07 5.00
C THR A 872 -29.40 -0.06 4.04
N LEU A 873 -30.08 -1.21 4.06
CA LEU A 873 -29.89 -2.28 3.07
C LEU A 873 -30.94 -2.25 1.95
N ASP A 874 -31.79 -1.22 1.91
CA ASP A 874 -32.97 -1.16 1.03
C ASP A 874 -32.64 -1.06 -0.46
N HIS A 875 -31.39 -0.69 -0.82
CA HIS A 875 -30.87 -0.65 -2.19
C HIS A 875 -30.28 -1.98 -2.69
N LEU A 876 -30.27 -3.02 -1.86
CA LEU A 876 -29.66 -4.32 -2.19
C LEU A 876 -30.70 -5.44 -2.35
N THR A 877 -30.45 -6.36 -3.28
CA THR A 877 -31.17 -7.64 -3.38
C THR A 877 -30.35 -8.73 -2.70
N CYS A 878 -30.99 -9.56 -1.87
CA CYS A 878 -30.36 -10.76 -1.30
C CYS A 878 -30.79 -12.01 -2.08
N HIS A 879 -29.85 -12.66 -2.77
CA HIS A 879 -30.06 -13.97 -3.39
C HIS A 879 -29.52 -15.08 -2.47
N ALA A 880 -30.28 -16.17 -2.31
CA ALA A 880 -29.94 -17.28 -1.43
C ALA A 880 -30.07 -18.64 -2.16
N HIS A 881 -29.04 -19.49 -2.09
CA HIS A 881 -29.09 -20.83 -2.68
C HIS A 881 -28.29 -21.86 -1.87
N PHE A 882 -28.64 -23.13 -2.04
CA PHE A 882 -27.98 -24.26 -1.41
C PHE A 882 -26.97 -24.92 -2.36
N LEU A 883 -25.75 -25.10 -1.85
CA LEU A 883 -24.64 -25.76 -2.53
C LEU A 883 -24.37 -27.11 -1.87
N THR A 884 -24.08 -28.13 -2.69
CA THR A 884 -23.52 -29.41 -2.25
C THR A 884 -22.44 -29.85 -3.24
N GLU A 885 -21.49 -30.67 -2.77
CA GLU A 885 -20.39 -31.27 -3.55
C GLU A 885 -20.79 -31.73 -4.97
N ASN A 886 -21.94 -32.38 -5.10
CA ASN A 886 -22.33 -33.03 -6.36
C ASN A 886 -23.06 -32.09 -7.34
N ARG A 887 -23.80 -31.05 -6.87
CA ARG A 887 -24.55 -30.09 -7.70
C ARG A 887 -24.83 -28.77 -6.96
N ARG A 888 -24.86 -27.66 -7.70
CA ARG A 888 -25.66 -26.47 -7.33
C ARG A 888 -27.14 -26.87 -7.37
N PHE A 889 -27.90 -26.64 -6.30
CA PHE A 889 -29.36 -26.73 -6.40
C PHE A 889 -29.91 -25.49 -7.12
N ALA A 890 -31.01 -25.67 -7.84
CA ALA A 890 -31.74 -24.55 -8.42
C ALA A 890 -32.30 -23.63 -7.32
N GLU A 891 -32.60 -22.38 -7.68
CA GLU A 891 -33.34 -21.48 -6.79
C GLU A 891 -34.66 -22.13 -6.33
N ILE A 892 -35.08 -21.82 -5.09
CA ILE A 892 -36.38 -22.21 -4.52
C ILE A 892 -36.51 -23.72 -4.19
N SER A 893 -35.68 -24.20 -3.24
CA SER A 893 -36.06 -25.30 -2.35
C SER A 893 -35.62 -24.98 -0.92
N ILE A 894 -36.58 -24.74 -0.01
CA ILE A 894 -36.32 -24.30 1.37
C ILE A 894 -35.95 -25.49 2.30
N ALA A 895 -35.99 -26.73 1.80
CA ALA A 895 -35.65 -27.90 2.58
C ALA A 895 -34.12 -28.04 2.75
N ILE A 896 -33.61 -27.63 3.92
CA ILE A 896 -32.21 -27.82 4.33
C ILE A 896 -31.77 -29.28 4.06
N PRO A 897 -30.73 -29.52 3.24
CA PRO A 897 -30.23 -30.86 2.97
C PRO A 897 -29.76 -31.54 4.25
N LYS A 898 -30.30 -32.72 4.57
CA LYS A 898 -29.91 -33.52 5.74
C LYS A 898 -28.92 -34.61 5.36
N GLY A 899 -27.84 -34.73 6.14
CA GLY A 899 -26.91 -35.87 6.06
C GLY A 899 -25.91 -35.86 4.91
N LYS A 900 -25.53 -34.68 4.40
CA LYS A 900 -24.40 -34.47 3.47
C LYS A 900 -23.75 -33.11 3.74
N GLU A 901 -22.53 -32.90 3.23
CA GLU A 901 -21.90 -31.58 3.25
C GLU A 901 -22.72 -30.59 2.41
N ALA A 902 -23.10 -29.48 3.02
CA ALA A 902 -23.97 -28.49 2.41
C ALA A 902 -23.69 -27.08 2.94
N PHE A 903 -23.79 -26.10 2.05
CA PHE A 903 -23.63 -24.68 2.36
C PHE A 903 -24.84 -23.88 1.89
N LEU A 904 -25.21 -22.85 2.66
CA LEU A 904 -26.09 -21.77 2.25
C LEU A 904 -25.21 -20.61 1.76
N ASN A 905 -25.23 -20.33 0.45
CA ASN A 905 -24.61 -19.13 -0.12
C ASN A 905 -25.63 -17.99 -0.18
N LEU A 906 -25.25 -16.83 0.34
CA LEU A 906 -25.99 -15.58 0.33
C LEU A 906 -25.20 -14.56 -0.50
N ARG A 907 -25.87 -13.77 -1.34
CA ARG A 907 -25.25 -12.72 -2.16
C ARG A 907 -26.06 -11.44 -2.08
N PHE A 908 -25.39 -10.31 -1.92
CA PHE A 908 -25.97 -8.98 -1.85
C PHE A 908 -25.52 -8.17 -3.05
N SER A 909 -26.47 -7.78 -3.90
CA SER A 909 -26.22 -7.07 -5.16
C SER A 909 -27.05 -5.79 -5.29
N LEU A 910 -26.54 -4.80 -6.03
CA LEU A 910 -27.26 -3.55 -6.30
C LEU A 910 -28.61 -3.82 -6.99
N GLN A 911 -29.71 -3.23 -6.50
CA GLN A 911 -31.01 -3.27 -7.19
C GLN A 911 -31.01 -2.43 -8.47
N GLU A 912 -30.42 -1.24 -8.41
CA GLU A 912 -30.41 -0.22 -9.46
C GLU A 912 -28.95 0.16 -9.80
N PRO A 913 -28.67 0.70 -11.00
CA PRO A 913 -27.32 1.13 -11.36
C PRO A 913 -26.87 2.35 -10.55
N THR A 914 -25.57 2.49 -10.40
CA THR A 914 -24.89 3.62 -9.74
C THR A 914 -23.91 4.29 -10.70
N ALA A 915 -23.33 5.42 -10.30
CA ALA A 915 -22.26 6.08 -11.07
C ALA A 915 -20.98 5.23 -11.22
N TRP A 916 -20.83 4.15 -10.43
CA TRP A 916 -19.61 3.33 -10.38
C TRP A 916 -19.81 1.85 -10.72
N ALA A 917 -21.03 1.30 -10.67
CA ALA A 917 -21.32 -0.07 -11.07
C ALA A 917 -22.78 -0.27 -11.53
N PRO A 918 -23.05 -1.22 -12.45
CA PRO A 918 -24.40 -1.54 -12.92
C PRO A 918 -25.26 -2.26 -11.86
N ALA A 919 -26.57 -2.26 -12.08
CA ALA A 919 -27.51 -3.12 -11.34
C ALA A 919 -27.06 -4.59 -11.41
N GLY A 920 -27.23 -5.32 -10.31
CA GLY A 920 -26.76 -6.71 -10.16
C GLY A 920 -25.31 -6.87 -9.73
N HIS A 921 -24.49 -5.80 -9.66
CA HIS A 921 -23.12 -5.87 -9.13
C HIS A 921 -23.11 -6.38 -7.68
N GLU A 922 -22.25 -7.34 -7.37
CA GLU A 922 -22.16 -7.98 -6.05
C GLU A 922 -21.23 -7.21 -5.11
N VAL A 923 -21.80 -6.63 -4.05
CA VAL A 923 -21.07 -5.85 -3.02
C VAL A 923 -20.61 -6.71 -1.86
N ALA A 924 -21.36 -7.76 -1.51
CA ALA A 924 -21.05 -8.66 -0.39
C ALA A 924 -21.67 -10.04 -0.60
N TRP A 925 -21.16 -11.05 0.11
CA TRP A 925 -21.69 -12.43 0.07
C TRP A 925 -21.34 -13.17 1.36
N GLY A 926 -21.94 -14.33 1.62
CA GLY A 926 -21.54 -15.19 2.73
C GLY A 926 -21.90 -16.66 2.53
N ASP A 927 -21.00 -17.55 2.93
CA ASP A 927 -21.24 -19.00 3.01
C ASP A 927 -21.44 -19.42 4.47
N ILE A 928 -22.55 -20.11 4.75
CA ILE A 928 -22.82 -20.75 6.05
C ILE A 928 -22.85 -22.27 5.82
N GLN A 929 -22.00 -23.03 6.52
CA GLN A 929 -22.07 -24.49 6.49
C GLN A 929 -23.30 -24.97 7.29
N ILE A 930 -24.19 -25.70 6.65
CA ILE A 930 -25.46 -26.19 7.23
C ILE A 930 -25.51 -27.72 7.31
N GLY A 931 -24.65 -28.41 6.53
CA GLY A 931 -24.49 -29.85 6.54
C GLY A 931 -23.02 -30.22 6.71
N GLN A 932 -22.73 -31.20 7.57
CA GLN A 932 -21.38 -31.67 7.85
C GLN A 932 -20.91 -32.70 6.80
N PRO A 933 -19.61 -32.78 6.50
CA PRO A 933 -19.03 -33.83 5.66
C PRO A 933 -19.11 -35.21 6.31
N ASP A 934 -19.10 -36.23 5.47
CA ASP A 934 -18.86 -37.61 5.91
C ASP A 934 -17.49 -37.73 6.59
N SER A 935 -17.43 -38.47 7.69
CA SER A 935 -16.16 -38.71 8.38
C SER A 935 -15.23 -39.56 7.51
N LEU A 936 -13.90 -39.37 7.63
CA LEU A 936 -12.93 -40.22 6.92
C LEU A 936 -13.15 -41.71 7.24
N THR A 937 -13.55 -42.03 8.47
CA THR A 937 -13.96 -43.38 8.88
C THR A 937 -15.17 -43.88 8.11
N SER A 938 -16.17 -43.02 7.83
CA SER A 938 -17.33 -43.33 6.99
C SER A 938 -16.91 -43.58 5.54
N SER A 939 -16.04 -42.76 4.95
CA SER A 939 -15.51 -42.95 3.60
C SER A 939 -14.76 -44.28 3.47
N LEU A 940 -13.84 -44.57 4.41
CA LEU A 940 -13.12 -45.84 4.48
C LEU A 940 -14.06 -47.05 4.71
N GLN A 941 -15.18 -46.86 5.41
CA GLN A 941 -16.24 -47.87 5.54
C GLN A 941 -17.05 -48.04 4.24
N HIS A 942 -17.34 -46.98 3.49
CA HIS A 942 -18.00 -47.11 2.18
C HIS A 942 -17.11 -47.83 1.15
N LEU A 943 -15.80 -47.55 1.13
CA LEU A 943 -14.81 -48.37 0.41
C LEU A 943 -14.78 -49.83 0.88
N SER A 944 -15.11 -50.10 2.15
CA SER A 944 -15.20 -51.46 2.70
C SER A 944 -16.45 -52.24 2.24
N MET A 945 -17.50 -51.55 1.79
CA MET A 945 -18.86 -52.10 1.68
C MET A 945 -19.41 -52.17 0.26
N LYS A 946 -18.65 -51.79 -0.78
CA LYS A 946 -19.00 -52.15 -2.17
C LYS A 946 -18.97 -53.69 -2.30
N PRO A 947 -20.05 -54.38 -2.70
CA PRO A 947 -20.15 -55.86 -2.62
C PRO A 947 -19.15 -56.69 -3.46
N SER A 948 -18.19 -56.07 -4.13
CA SER A 948 -17.18 -56.72 -4.99
C SER A 948 -15.76 -56.70 -4.41
N THR A 949 -15.50 -56.03 -3.28
CA THR A 949 -14.15 -55.80 -2.73
C THR A 949 -13.81 -56.71 -1.55
N THR A 950 -14.16 -58.00 -1.65
CA THR A 950 -13.70 -59.06 -0.71
C THR A 950 -12.33 -59.65 -1.07
N LEU A 951 -11.78 -59.30 -2.24
CA LEU A 951 -10.42 -59.65 -2.64
C LEU A 951 -9.41 -58.65 -2.06
N LEU A 952 -8.26 -59.16 -1.60
CA LEU A 952 -7.12 -58.33 -1.21
C LEU A 952 -6.41 -57.79 -2.47
N PRO A 953 -5.71 -56.63 -2.37
CA PRO A 953 -4.70 -56.27 -3.36
C PRO A 953 -3.65 -57.38 -3.49
N THR A 954 -3.19 -57.68 -4.70
CA THR A 954 -2.13 -58.66 -4.93
C THR A 954 -0.76 -57.98 -4.86
N ILE A 955 0.20 -58.62 -4.19
CA ILE A 955 1.57 -58.11 -4.02
C ILE A 955 2.57 -58.99 -4.78
N THR A 956 3.45 -58.36 -5.54
CA THR A 956 4.64 -58.97 -6.13
C THR A 956 5.87 -58.21 -5.67
N GLN A 957 6.75 -58.87 -4.92
CA GLN A 957 8.05 -58.31 -4.57
C GLN A 957 9.04 -58.54 -5.72
N GLU A 958 9.08 -57.60 -6.67
CA GLU A 958 9.94 -57.68 -7.87
C GLU A 958 11.43 -57.63 -7.52
N SER A 959 11.80 -57.04 -6.38
CA SER A 959 13.16 -57.08 -5.84
C SER A 959 13.19 -56.88 -4.32
N SER A 960 14.35 -57.07 -3.70
CA SER A 960 14.56 -56.76 -2.27
C SER A 960 14.34 -55.28 -1.89
N LYS A 961 14.09 -54.39 -2.86
CA LYS A 961 13.84 -52.95 -2.65
C LYS A 961 12.50 -52.45 -3.19
N PHE A 962 11.73 -53.26 -3.91
CA PHE A 962 10.56 -52.79 -4.66
C PHE A 962 9.37 -53.74 -4.55
N LEU A 963 8.20 -53.18 -4.25
CA LEU A 963 6.92 -53.88 -4.23
C LEU A 963 6.03 -53.34 -5.35
N SER A 964 5.47 -54.26 -6.12
CA SER A 964 4.42 -54.01 -7.11
C SER A 964 3.11 -54.46 -6.47
N ILE A 965 2.21 -53.51 -6.21
CA ILE A 965 0.97 -53.74 -5.46
C ILE A 965 -0.18 -53.46 -6.41
N THR A 966 -0.89 -54.49 -6.85
CA THR A 966 -2.03 -54.36 -7.74
C THR A 966 -3.33 -54.38 -6.94
N SER A 967 -4.17 -53.37 -7.15
CA SER A 967 -5.52 -53.21 -6.62
C SER A 967 -6.41 -54.45 -6.75
N SER A 968 -7.47 -54.51 -5.94
CA SER A 968 -8.37 -55.67 -5.90
C SER A 968 -9.15 -55.93 -7.21
N SER A 969 -9.29 -54.92 -8.08
CA SER A 969 -9.91 -55.08 -9.40
C SER A 969 -8.90 -55.24 -10.55
N GLY A 970 -7.62 -54.97 -10.31
CA GLY A 970 -6.58 -54.88 -11.34
C GLY A 970 -6.56 -53.56 -12.12
N LEU A 971 -7.42 -52.58 -11.80
CA LEU A 971 -7.48 -51.28 -12.50
C LEU A 971 -6.35 -50.31 -12.10
N THR A 972 -5.77 -50.47 -10.92
CA THR A 972 -4.67 -49.64 -10.42
C THR A 972 -3.49 -50.51 -9.95
N THR A 973 -2.24 -50.12 -10.24
CA THR A 973 -1.03 -50.74 -9.69
C THR A 973 -0.10 -49.67 -9.11
N TRP A 974 0.34 -49.88 -7.87
CA TRP A 974 1.24 -48.99 -7.13
C TRP A 974 2.64 -49.60 -7.04
N GLY A 975 3.65 -48.85 -7.44
CA GLY A 975 5.06 -49.21 -7.26
C GLY A 975 5.65 -48.53 -6.03
N PHE A 976 5.99 -49.32 -5.02
CA PHE A 976 6.53 -48.85 -3.74
C PHE A 976 8.02 -49.18 -3.62
N ASP A 977 8.85 -48.16 -3.42
CA ASP A 977 10.29 -48.29 -3.19
C ASP A 977 10.55 -48.34 -1.68
N LEU A 978 10.92 -49.53 -1.17
CA LEU A 978 11.20 -49.77 0.25
C LEU A 978 12.49 -49.08 0.72
N HIS A 979 13.40 -48.72 -0.19
CA HIS A 979 14.62 -47.99 0.16
C HIS A 979 14.36 -46.48 0.29
N LYS A 980 13.50 -45.91 -0.56
CA LYS A 980 13.01 -44.53 -0.46
C LYS A 980 11.84 -44.37 0.52
N GLY A 981 11.18 -45.47 0.90
CA GLY A 981 10.08 -45.48 1.86
C GLY A 981 8.80 -44.81 1.33
N THR A 982 8.54 -44.86 0.02
CA THR A 982 7.40 -44.17 -0.59
C THR A 982 6.98 -44.75 -1.94
N LEU A 983 5.83 -44.29 -2.44
CA LEU A 983 5.35 -44.54 -3.79
C LEU A 983 6.21 -43.80 -4.83
N THR A 984 6.68 -44.56 -5.82
CA THR A 984 7.48 -44.06 -6.95
C THR A 984 6.83 -44.33 -8.31
N SER A 985 5.78 -45.16 -8.36
CA SER A 985 4.97 -45.38 -9.56
C SER A 985 3.50 -45.55 -9.20
N ILE A 986 2.61 -45.05 -10.06
CA ILE A 986 1.19 -45.39 -10.09
C ILE A 986 0.81 -45.57 -11.56
N THR A 987 0.36 -46.77 -11.94
CA THR A 987 -0.14 -47.06 -13.30
C THR A 987 -1.60 -47.51 -13.24
N ARG A 988 -2.31 -47.36 -14.36
CA ARG A 988 -3.70 -47.79 -14.51
C ARG A 988 -3.79 -48.91 -15.56
N GLY A 989 -4.71 -49.86 -15.38
CA GLY A 989 -4.81 -51.07 -16.20
C GLY A 989 -5.19 -50.82 -17.67
N ASP A 990 -5.83 -49.68 -17.94
CA ASP A 990 -6.15 -49.16 -19.28
C ASP A 990 -4.97 -48.39 -19.92
N GLN A 991 -4.07 -47.82 -19.11
CA GLN A 991 -2.85 -47.13 -19.55
C GLN A 991 -1.57 -47.66 -18.86
N PRO A 992 -1.24 -48.96 -18.95
CA PRO A 992 -0.18 -49.59 -18.15
C PRO A 992 1.25 -49.14 -18.50
N LYS A 993 1.41 -48.31 -19.55
CA LYS A 993 2.68 -47.67 -19.95
C LYS A 993 2.85 -46.25 -19.40
N LEU A 994 1.79 -45.62 -18.91
CA LEU A 994 1.85 -44.30 -18.28
C LEU A 994 2.00 -44.47 -16.77
N ASN A 995 3.19 -44.17 -16.25
CA ASN A 995 3.34 -43.89 -14.83
C ASN A 995 2.84 -42.47 -14.58
N LEU A 996 1.81 -42.32 -13.73
CA LEU A 996 1.24 -41.05 -13.34
C LEU A 996 2.20 -40.21 -12.48
N LEU A 997 3.20 -40.81 -11.81
CA LEU A 997 4.19 -40.10 -10.99
C LEU A 997 5.46 -39.76 -11.78
N THR A 998 5.72 -38.47 -12.03
CA THR A 998 7.03 -37.98 -12.53
C THR A 998 8.06 -37.85 -11.41
N SER A 999 7.60 -37.64 -10.17
CA SER A 999 8.45 -37.63 -8.98
C SER A 999 7.74 -38.29 -7.79
N PRO A 1000 8.48 -38.94 -6.87
CA PRO A 1000 7.89 -39.70 -5.76
C PRO A 1000 7.11 -38.82 -4.78
N ILE A 1001 6.15 -39.42 -4.08
CA ILE A 1001 5.44 -38.74 -3.00
C ILE A 1001 6.42 -38.46 -1.85
N THR A 1002 6.58 -37.20 -1.48
CA THR A 1002 7.53 -36.74 -0.44
C THR A 1002 6.85 -35.83 0.57
N LEU A 1003 7.25 -35.93 1.84
CA LEU A 1003 6.82 -35.02 2.91
C LEU A 1003 7.75 -33.79 2.94
N ASP A 1004 7.16 -32.61 2.84
CA ASP A 1004 7.84 -31.32 2.70
C ASP A 1004 7.41 -30.35 3.81
N PHE A 1005 8.36 -29.50 4.21
CA PHE A 1005 8.19 -28.48 5.26
C PHE A 1005 8.46 -27.05 4.78
N TYR A 1006 8.85 -26.85 3.51
CA TYR A 1006 9.33 -25.59 2.96
C TYR A 1006 8.45 -25.02 1.83
N ARG A 1007 8.32 -23.68 1.78
CA ARG A 1007 7.76 -22.94 0.63
C ARG A 1007 8.82 -22.00 0.07
N ALA A 1008 8.76 -21.71 -1.22
CA ALA A 1008 9.59 -20.64 -1.79
C ALA A 1008 9.21 -19.31 -1.10
N LEU A 1009 10.21 -18.58 -0.58
CA LEU A 1009 9.99 -17.41 0.26
C LEU A 1009 9.26 -16.31 -0.51
N THR A 1010 8.09 -15.91 -0.01
CA THR A 1010 7.42 -14.65 -0.39
C THR A 1010 8.24 -13.47 0.10
N ASP A 1011 7.98 -12.25 -0.38
CA ASP A 1011 8.69 -11.07 0.11
C ASP A 1011 8.41 -10.79 1.59
N ASN A 1012 7.19 -11.09 2.05
CA ASN A 1012 6.83 -11.13 3.47
C ASN A 1012 7.67 -12.16 4.28
N ASP A 1013 8.02 -13.31 3.69
CA ASP A 1013 8.97 -14.26 4.29
C ASP A 1013 10.43 -13.76 4.23
N ARG A 1014 10.79 -12.94 3.24
CA ARG A 1014 12.15 -12.41 3.02
C ARG A 1014 12.48 -11.23 3.94
N GLY A 1015 11.52 -10.34 4.22
CA GLY A 1015 11.65 -9.32 5.27
C GLY A 1015 11.44 -9.89 6.67
N GLY A 1016 10.51 -10.85 6.80
CA GLY A 1016 10.12 -11.41 8.09
C GLY A 1016 11.13 -12.35 8.74
N ARG A 1017 11.16 -12.33 10.08
CA ARG A 1017 12.01 -13.20 10.94
C ARG A 1017 11.97 -14.70 10.59
N PHE A 1018 10.85 -15.18 10.06
CA PHE A 1018 10.60 -16.60 9.84
C PHE A 1018 11.39 -17.15 8.64
N GLY A 1019 11.39 -16.48 7.49
CA GLY A 1019 12.18 -16.93 6.34
C GLY A 1019 13.69 -16.82 6.58
N TRP A 1020 14.13 -15.85 7.39
CA TRP A 1020 15.51 -15.81 7.89
C TRP A 1020 15.85 -17.04 8.73
N GLU A 1021 14.98 -17.43 9.67
CA GLU A 1021 15.17 -18.66 10.44
C GLU A 1021 15.12 -19.91 9.54
N TRP A 1022 14.16 -20.03 8.64
CA TRP A 1022 14.06 -21.17 7.71
C TRP A 1022 15.32 -21.28 6.81
N ARG A 1023 15.96 -20.16 6.48
CA ARG A 1023 17.26 -20.14 5.77
C ARG A 1023 18.42 -20.60 6.65
N ASP A 1024 18.58 -20.06 7.87
CA ASP A 1024 19.63 -20.47 8.82
C ASP A 1024 19.49 -21.94 9.23
N ARG A 1025 18.28 -22.38 9.54
CA ARG A 1025 17.98 -23.79 9.88
C ARG A 1025 17.95 -24.72 8.67
N ARG A 1026 18.25 -24.21 7.46
CA ARG A 1026 18.32 -24.97 6.20
C ARG A 1026 17.05 -25.78 5.89
N LEU A 1027 15.87 -25.23 6.21
CA LEU A 1027 14.58 -25.89 5.99
C LEU A 1027 14.37 -26.29 4.52
N HIS A 1028 14.84 -25.46 3.59
CA HIS A 1028 14.87 -25.72 2.14
C HIS A 1028 15.83 -26.84 1.68
N GLN A 1029 16.54 -27.50 2.61
CA GLN A 1029 17.54 -28.54 2.34
C GLN A 1029 17.21 -29.86 3.06
N THR A 1030 16.02 -30.00 3.65
CA THR A 1030 15.61 -31.23 4.34
C THR A 1030 15.52 -32.42 3.39
N GLN A 1031 16.09 -33.55 3.79
CA GLN A 1031 16.05 -34.82 3.05
C GLN A 1031 15.51 -35.94 3.94
N ALA A 1032 14.80 -36.90 3.35
CA ALA A 1032 14.25 -38.05 4.04
C ALA A 1032 15.29 -39.18 4.15
N HIS A 1033 15.62 -39.57 5.37
CA HIS A 1033 16.49 -40.71 5.68
C HIS A 1033 15.66 -41.86 6.26
N VAL A 1034 15.25 -42.80 5.42
CA VAL A 1034 14.55 -44.02 5.84
C VAL A 1034 15.43 -44.85 6.78
N ARG A 1035 14.80 -45.41 7.82
CA ARG A 1035 15.43 -46.25 8.85
C ARG A 1035 14.94 -47.70 8.76
N SER A 1036 13.63 -47.90 8.59
CA SER A 1036 13.05 -49.16 8.14
C SER A 1036 11.81 -48.91 7.28
N ALA A 1037 11.50 -49.88 6.43
CA ALA A 1037 10.24 -49.97 5.70
C ALA A 1037 9.79 -51.44 5.77
N GLU A 1038 8.70 -51.69 6.47
CA GLU A 1038 8.19 -53.02 6.82
C GLU A 1038 6.78 -53.16 6.29
N TRP A 1039 6.41 -54.33 5.75
CA TRP A 1039 5.10 -54.55 5.16
C TRP A 1039 4.43 -55.83 5.67
N ARG A 1040 3.10 -55.84 5.67
CA ARG A 1040 2.28 -56.97 6.07
C ARG A 1040 0.95 -56.99 5.35
N GLU A 1041 0.40 -58.18 5.12
CA GLU A 1041 -1.01 -58.35 4.78
C GLU A 1041 -1.87 -58.30 6.06
N THR A 1042 -3.06 -57.73 5.94
CA THR A 1042 -4.12 -57.79 6.94
C THR A 1042 -5.34 -58.51 6.35
N LYS A 1043 -6.38 -58.70 7.16
CA LYS A 1043 -7.64 -59.29 6.70
C LYS A 1043 -8.30 -58.52 5.52
N HIS A 1044 -8.02 -57.22 5.39
CA HIS A 1044 -8.73 -56.33 4.45
C HIS A 1044 -7.86 -55.28 3.74
N SER A 1045 -6.53 -55.29 3.93
CA SER A 1045 -5.58 -54.34 3.33
C SER A 1045 -4.19 -54.96 3.23
N LEU A 1046 -3.35 -54.39 2.37
CA LEU A 1046 -1.90 -54.49 2.49
C LEU A 1046 -1.40 -53.22 3.20
N GLU A 1047 -0.54 -53.36 4.21
CA GLU A 1047 0.02 -52.23 4.96
C GLU A 1047 1.55 -52.17 4.80
N VAL A 1048 2.08 -50.98 4.51
CA VAL A 1048 3.52 -50.67 4.52
C VAL A 1048 3.76 -49.56 5.53
N THR A 1049 4.54 -49.84 6.58
CA THR A 1049 4.93 -48.85 7.60
C THR A 1049 6.40 -48.47 7.42
N VAL A 1050 6.65 -47.17 7.34
CA VAL A 1050 7.96 -46.58 7.09
C VAL A 1050 8.34 -45.70 8.27
N HIS A 1051 9.50 -45.98 8.85
CA HIS A 1051 10.13 -45.12 9.85
C HIS A 1051 11.27 -44.35 9.19
N ALA A 1052 11.26 -43.02 9.26
CA ALA A 1052 12.28 -42.16 8.65
C ALA A 1052 12.66 -40.98 9.56
N ARG A 1053 13.77 -40.30 9.23
CA ARG A 1053 14.12 -38.99 9.78
C ARG A 1053 14.26 -38.00 8.63
N ILE A 1054 13.47 -36.93 8.64
CA ILE A 1054 13.62 -35.81 7.71
C ILE A 1054 14.47 -34.73 8.38
N ALA A 1055 15.64 -34.46 7.83
CA ALA A 1055 16.62 -33.53 8.41
C ALA A 1055 17.41 -32.80 7.31
N PRO A 1056 17.90 -31.57 7.54
CA PRO A 1056 18.80 -30.90 6.61
C PRO A 1056 20.27 -31.31 6.85
N PRO A 1057 21.17 -31.05 5.89
CA PRO A 1057 22.61 -31.16 6.12
C PRO A 1057 23.10 -30.17 7.20
N VAL A 1058 24.27 -30.45 7.77
CA VAL A 1058 25.00 -29.63 8.77
C VAL A 1058 24.36 -29.58 10.17
N LEU A 1059 23.04 -29.66 10.30
CA LEU A 1059 22.33 -29.45 11.58
C LEU A 1059 21.83 -30.75 12.22
N ALA A 1060 21.64 -30.74 13.54
CA ALA A 1060 21.23 -31.91 14.32
C ALA A 1060 19.71 -32.08 14.46
N TRP A 1061 18.92 -31.05 14.14
CA TRP A 1061 17.46 -31.14 14.17
C TRP A 1061 16.91 -32.02 13.05
N GLY A 1062 15.68 -32.50 13.24
CA GLY A 1062 14.95 -33.26 12.23
C GLY A 1062 13.61 -33.72 12.77
N VAL A 1063 12.68 -34.01 11.86
CA VAL A 1063 11.40 -34.64 12.18
C VAL A 1063 11.57 -36.14 12.01
N ASP A 1064 11.43 -36.91 13.08
CA ASP A 1064 11.32 -38.37 12.95
C ASP A 1064 9.87 -38.71 12.65
N THR A 1065 9.65 -39.49 11.58
CA THR A 1065 8.33 -39.76 11.03
C THR A 1065 8.00 -41.23 11.04
N THR A 1066 6.70 -41.52 11.19
CA THR A 1066 6.13 -42.84 10.94
C THR A 1066 4.98 -42.65 9.95
N THR A 1067 5.15 -43.23 8.76
CA THR A 1067 4.14 -43.19 7.68
C THR A 1067 3.64 -44.60 7.43
N THR A 1068 2.33 -44.81 7.56
CA THR A 1068 1.67 -46.07 7.20
C THR A 1068 0.85 -45.86 5.94
N PHE A 1069 1.17 -46.61 4.89
CA PHE A 1069 0.39 -46.71 3.66
C PHE A 1069 -0.46 -47.98 3.72
N SER A 1070 -1.78 -47.84 3.63
CA SER A 1070 -2.75 -48.92 3.69
C SER A 1070 -3.52 -49.02 2.37
N PHE A 1071 -3.15 -50.00 1.55
CA PHE A 1071 -3.73 -50.25 0.22
C PHE A 1071 -4.98 -51.12 0.35
N ARG A 1072 -6.10 -50.68 -0.23
CA ARG A 1072 -7.40 -51.32 -0.04
C ARG A 1072 -8.39 -50.98 -1.15
N GLY A 1073 -8.90 -52.01 -1.84
CA GLY A 1073 -9.76 -51.78 -2.99
C GLY A 1073 -8.95 -51.16 -4.13
N GLU A 1074 -9.39 -49.98 -4.58
CA GLU A 1074 -8.66 -49.07 -5.48
C GLU A 1074 -7.95 -47.93 -4.74
N ALA A 1075 -8.01 -47.88 -3.41
CA ALA A 1075 -7.57 -46.73 -2.63
C ALA A 1075 -6.25 -46.97 -1.88
N CYS A 1076 -5.50 -45.90 -1.66
CA CYS A 1076 -4.35 -45.84 -0.76
C CYS A 1076 -4.61 -44.83 0.36
N HIS A 1077 -4.78 -45.33 1.59
CA HIS A 1077 -4.88 -44.51 2.80
C HIS A 1077 -3.48 -44.27 3.35
N ILE A 1078 -3.08 -43.01 3.52
CA ILE A 1078 -1.74 -42.62 4.00
C ILE A 1078 -1.89 -41.93 5.34
N LYS A 1079 -1.39 -42.56 6.41
CA LYS A 1079 -1.38 -42.03 7.78
C LYS A 1079 0.02 -41.60 8.17
N ILE A 1080 0.18 -40.34 8.54
CA ILE A 1080 1.48 -39.74 8.89
C ILE A 1080 1.49 -39.32 10.36
N LYS A 1081 2.61 -39.57 11.02
CA LYS A 1081 3.01 -38.98 12.31
C LYS A 1081 4.41 -38.39 12.16
N GLY A 1082 4.65 -37.22 12.77
CA GLY A 1082 5.97 -36.60 12.81
C GLY A 1082 6.26 -35.95 14.15
N THR A 1083 7.47 -36.18 14.66
CA THR A 1083 8.00 -35.60 15.91
C THR A 1083 9.24 -34.76 15.62
N PRO A 1084 9.13 -33.43 15.58
CA PRO A 1084 10.26 -32.51 15.44
C PRO A 1084 11.16 -32.50 16.68
N ARG A 1085 12.47 -32.76 16.53
CA ARG A 1085 13.43 -32.66 17.64
C ARG A 1085 14.89 -32.46 17.23
N GLY A 1086 15.63 -31.78 18.10
CA GLY A 1086 17.08 -31.61 18.06
C GLY A 1086 17.52 -30.15 18.19
N LEU A 1087 18.83 -29.92 18.31
CA LEU A 1087 19.40 -28.59 18.47
C LEU A 1087 19.26 -27.76 17.19
N ARG A 1088 18.87 -26.48 17.33
CA ARG A 1088 18.55 -25.54 16.25
C ARG A 1088 17.38 -25.99 15.34
N LEU A 1089 16.40 -26.70 15.90
CA LEU A 1089 15.06 -26.80 15.29
C LEU A 1089 14.52 -25.37 15.01
N PRO A 1090 13.93 -25.07 13.84
CA PRO A 1090 13.26 -23.79 13.64
C PRO A 1090 12.03 -23.69 14.55
N GLY A 1091 11.67 -22.50 15.02
CA GLY A 1091 10.45 -22.30 15.82
C GLY A 1091 9.17 -22.59 15.03
N THR A 1092 9.23 -22.48 13.70
CA THR A 1092 8.11 -22.77 12.79
C THR A 1092 8.56 -23.48 11.52
N PHE A 1093 7.66 -24.23 10.90
CA PHE A 1093 7.76 -24.65 9.50
C PHE A 1093 6.96 -23.72 8.59
N ALA A 1094 7.21 -23.79 7.28
CA ALA A 1094 6.44 -23.02 6.29
C ALA A 1094 5.16 -23.76 5.87
N ARG A 1095 5.23 -25.09 5.79
CA ARG A 1095 4.12 -26.02 5.48
C ARG A 1095 4.30 -27.33 6.22
N ILE A 1096 3.26 -28.16 6.28
CA ILE A 1096 3.33 -29.60 6.56
C ILE A 1096 2.40 -30.28 5.55
N GLY A 1097 2.97 -31.05 4.63
CA GLY A 1097 2.20 -31.73 3.61
C GLY A 1097 3.03 -32.53 2.62
N LEU A 1098 2.36 -33.08 1.62
CA LEU A 1098 2.99 -33.88 0.57
C LEU A 1098 3.28 -33.07 -0.69
N THR A 1099 4.32 -33.47 -1.40
CA THR A 1099 4.68 -33.01 -2.75
C THR A 1099 4.83 -34.22 -3.64
N LEU A 1100 4.25 -34.16 -4.84
CA LEU A 1100 4.39 -35.15 -5.90
C LEU A 1100 4.30 -34.46 -7.27
N GLY A 1101 4.91 -35.04 -8.29
CA GLY A 1101 4.79 -34.58 -9.68
C GLY A 1101 3.96 -35.55 -10.50
N LEU A 1102 3.03 -35.01 -11.30
CA LEU A 1102 2.10 -35.79 -12.11
C LEU A 1102 2.36 -35.66 -13.62
N ALA A 1103 2.20 -36.77 -14.34
CA ALA A 1103 2.32 -36.84 -15.79
C ALA A 1103 0.94 -36.76 -16.46
N GLY A 1104 0.81 -35.93 -17.51
CA GLY A 1104 -0.42 -35.86 -18.32
C GLY A 1104 -1.64 -35.30 -17.60
N VAL A 1105 -1.45 -34.40 -16.63
CA VAL A 1105 -2.52 -33.75 -15.87
C VAL A 1105 -2.55 -32.26 -16.23
N ASP A 1106 -3.45 -31.89 -17.14
CA ASP A 1106 -3.69 -30.50 -17.57
C ASP A 1106 -4.92 -29.86 -16.87
N GLU A 1107 -5.80 -30.65 -16.26
CA GLU A 1107 -6.99 -30.18 -15.52
C GLU A 1107 -6.97 -30.71 -14.07
N VAL A 1108 -7.42 -29.90 -13.09
CA VAL A 1108 -7.56 -30.33 -11.69
C VAL A 1108 -8.82 -29.73 -11.06
N GLU A 1109 -9.80 -30.57 -10.71
CA GLU A 1109 -11.02 -30.15 -10.00
C GLU A 1109 -10.87 -30.36 -8.49
N TRP A 1110 -11.41 -29.44 -7.67
CA TRP A 1110 -11.55 -29.63 -6.23
C TRP A 1110 -12.87 -29.07 -5.69
N PHE A 1111 -13.43 -29.74 -4.66
CA PHE A 1111 -14.50 -29.18 -3.83
C PHE A 1111 -13.91 -28.55 -2.57
N GLY A 1112 -14.06 -27.24 -2.40
CA GLY A 1112 -13.48 -26.50 -1.28
C GLY A 1112 -13.50 -24.99 -1.50
N ARG A 1113 -12.54 -24.29 -0.88
CA ARG A 1113 -12.36 -22.85 -1.07
C ARG A 1113 -11.74 -22.54 -2.43
N GLY A 1114 -12.33 -21.60 -3.18
CA GLY A 1114 -11.80 -21.09 -4.44
C GLY A 1114 -12.66 -19.94 -5.01
N PRO A 1115 -12.42 -19.54 -6.27
CA PRO A 1115 -11.42 -20.09 -7.20
C PRO A 1115 -9.99 -19.56 -6.97
N GLY A 1116 -9.81 -18.42 -6.31
CA GLY A 1116 -8.49 -17.83 -6.09
C GLY A 1116 -7.68 -18.56 -5.01
N GLU A 1117 -6.41 -18.16 -4.87
CA GLU A 1117 -5.53 -18.68 -3.82
C GLU A 1117 -6.09 -18.44 -2.41
N SER A 1118 -5.68 -19.31 -1.47
CA SER A 1118 -5.91 -19.07 -0.04
C SER A 1118 -4.77 -19.59 0.83
N TYR A 1119 -4.45 -18.79 1.84
CA TYR A 1119 -3.48 -19.06 2.91
C TYR A 1119 -4.19 -19.04 4.27
N ARG A 1120 -3.49 -19.43 5.33
CA ARG A 1120 -4.09 -19.59 6.68
C ARG A 1120 -4.75 -18.31 7.22
N ASP A 1121 -4.28 -17.15 6.78
CA ASP A 1121 -4.60 -15.79 7.20
C ASP A 1121 -5.06 -14.86 6.05
N LYS A 1122 -5.30 -15.42 4.84
CA LYS A 1122 -5.81 -14.75 3.63
C LYS A 1122 -6.67 -15.78 2.87
N LYS A 1123 -7.97 -15.87 3.14
CA LYS A 1123 -8.88 -16.92 2.62
C LYS A 1123 -10.38 -16.61 2.71
N MET A 1124 -10.78 -15.50 3.33
CA MET A 1124 -12.17 -15.15 3.58
C MET A 1124 -12.93 -14.90 2.27
N SER A 1125 -12.24 -14.42 1.24
CA SER A 1125 -12.73 -14.18 -0.12
C SER A 1125 -12.99 -15.45 -0.93
N GLN A 1126 -12.38 -16.58 -0.57
CA GLN A 1126 -12.55 -17.83 -1.30
C GLN A 1126 -13.79 -18.58 -0.83
N ARG A 1127 -14.75 -18.71 -1.75
CA ARG A 1127 -16.07 -19.33 -1.55
C ARG A 1127 -15.96 -20.84 -1.51
N PHE A 1128 -16.86 -21.50 -0.80
CA PHE A 1128 -17.05 -22.93 -0.98
C PHE A 1128 -17.71 -23.21 -2.34
N GLY A 1129 -17.22 -24.23 -3.04
CA GLY A 1129 -17.65 -24.56 -4.40
C GLY A 1129 -16.83 -25.71 -4.98
N THR A 1130 -17.25 -26.18 -6.14
CA THR A 1130 -16.42 -27.01 -7.03
C THR A 1130 -15.72 -26.07 -8.01
N TRP A 1131 -14.39 -26.16 -8.11
CA TRP A 1131 -13.54 -25.25 -8.87
C TRP A 1131 -12.50 -26.04 -9.69
N ARG A 1132 -12.05 -25.47 -10.82
CA ARG A 1132 -11.04 -26.05 -11.73
C ARG A 1132 -9.77 -25.20 -11.74
N LEU A 1133 -8.61 -25.79 -11.44
CA LEU A 1133 -7.35 -25.06 -11.24
C LEU A 1133 -6.81 -24.44 -12.53
N ASP A 1134 -7.09 -25.08 -13.67
CA ASP A 1134 -6.85 -24.59 -15.02
C ASP A 1134 -7.68 -23.35 -15.40
N GLU A 1135 -8.87 -23.16 -14.79
CA GLU A 1135 -9.66 -21.92 -14.89
C GLU A 1135 -9.15 -20.83 -13.91
N CYS A 1136 -8.35 -21.21 -12.91
CA CYS A 1136 -7.93 -20.32 -11.82
C CYS A 1136 -6.67 -19.55 -12.21
N GLN A 1137 -6.84 -18.26 -12.51
CA GLN A 1137 -5.72 -17.38 -12.75
C GLN A 1137 -4.92 -17.21 -11.45
N HIS A 1138 -3.63 -17.56 -11.49
CA HIS A 1138 -2.63 -17.19 -10.50
C HIS A 1138 -1.62 -16.26 -11.19
N PRO A 1139 -1.99 -14.99 -11.44
CA PRO A 1139 -1.10 -14.02 -12.05
C PRO A 1139 0.09 -13.71 -11.14
N TYR A 1140 1.26 -13.59 -11.75
CA TYR A 1140 2.49 -13.10 -11.14
C TYR A 1140 3.32 -12.41 -12.23
N GLU A 1141 3.98 -11.29 -11.91
CA GLU A 1141 4.72 -10.48 -12.91
C GLU A 1141 6.13 -11.01 -13.21
N LEU A 1142 6.58 -12.03 -12.48
CA LEU A 1142 7.82 -12.75 -12.77
C LEU A 1142 7.64 -13.71 -13.97
N HIS A 1143 8.70 -13.98 -14.73
CA HIS A 1143 8.59 -14.80 -15.94
C HIS A 1143 8.21 -16.27 -15.68
N LYS A 1144 7.33 -16.80 -16.56
CA LYS A 1144 6.98 -18.22 -16.63
C LYS A 1144 8.17 -19.08 -17.07
N ARG A 1145 8.33 -20.24 -16.43
CA ARG A 1145 9.08 -21.41 -16.90
C ARG A 1145 8.24 -22.66 -16.61
N ARG A 1146 7.14 -22.85 -17.36
CA ARG A 1146 6.26 -24.03 -17.25
C ARG A 1146 7.11 -25.29 -17.41
N ARG A 1147 6.90 -26.25 -16.51
CA ARG A 1147 7.50 -27.58 -16.57
C ARG A 1147 6.60 -28.53 -17.37
N ASP A 1148 7.20 -29.58 -17.93
CA ASP A 1148 6.49 -30.68 -18.57
C ASP A 1148 5.68 -31.53 -17.57
N ASP A 1149 5.89 -31.35 -16.26
CA ASP A 1149 5.24 -32.10 -15.19
C ASP A 1149 4.49 -31.22 -14.17
N THR A 1150 3.29 -31.68 -13.80
CA THR A 1150 2.34 -30.96 -12.94
C THR A 1150 2.67 -31.22 -11.48
N ILE A 1151 3.30 -30.26 -10.79
CA ILE A 1151 3.68 -30.40 -9.38
C ILE A 1151 2.46 -30.13 -8.48
N VAL A 1152 1.96 -31.19 -7.84
CA VAL A 1152 0.87 -31.12 -6.87
C VAL A 1152 1.42 -31.03 -5.45
N ARG A 1153 0.79 -30.17 -4.64
CA ARG A 1153 1.04 -30.01 -3.21
C ARG A 1153 -0.23 -30.30 -2.45
N LEU A 1154 -0.16 -31.21 -1.47
CA LEU A 1154 -1.28 -31.63 -0.64
C LEU A 1154 -0.96 -31.31 0.81
N ASP A 1155 -1.30 -30.09 1.22
CA ASP A 1155 -0.97 -29.57 2.54
C ASP A 1155 -2.06 -29.78 3.58
N TRP A 1156 -1.64 -30.26 4.75
CA TRP A 1156 -2.47 -30.35 5.94
C TRP A 1156 -2.42 -29.04 6.76
N ALA A 1157 -1.26 -28.36 6.74
CA ALA A 1157 -1.09 -27.08 7.40
C ALA A 1157 -0.11 -26.16 6.66
N HIS A 1158 -0.35 -24.85 6.75
CA HIS A 1158 0.54 -23.79 6.28
C HIS A 1158 0.83 -22.78 7.40
N HIS A 1159 1.99 -22.14 7.31
CA HIS A 1159 2.25 -20.87 7.97
C HIS A 1159 1.43 -19.77 7.28
N GLY A 1160 0.98 -18.75 8.01
CA GLY A 1160 0.38 -17.56 7.40
C GLY A 1160 1.34 -16.82 6.46
N LEU A 1161 0.88 -15.73 5.84
CA LEU A 1161 1.71 -14.80 5.09
C LEU A 1161 2.24 -13.68 6.00
N GLY A 1162 1.42 -13.21 6.94
CA GLY A 1162 1.66 -11.93 7.61
C GLY A 1162 1.77 -10.79 6.60
N THR A 1163 2.49 -9.74 6.98
CA THR A 1163 2.81 -8.58 6.11
C THR A 1163 4.25 -8.13 6.32
N GLY A 1164 5.15 -9.11 6.48
CA GLY A 1164 6.49 -8.97 7.05
C GLY A 1164 7.56 -8.26 6.21
N SER A 1165 7.21 -7.63 5.08
CA SER A 1165 8.13 -6.71 4.38
C SER A 1165 8.35 -5.43 5.21
N CYS A 1166 7.25 -4.77 5.58
CA CYS A 1166 7.24 -3.52 6.38
C CYS A 1166 6.35 -3.63 7.62
N GLY A 1167 5.27 -4.41 7.50
CA GLY A 1167 4.31 -4.66 8.56
C GLY A 1167 4.68 -5.81 9.50
N PRO A 1168 3.75 -6.19 10.40
CA PRO A 1168 4.00 -7.25 11.37
C PRO A 1168 4.25 -8.62 10.72
N ALA A 1169 5.09 -9.41 11.38
CA ALA A 1169 5.21 -10.83 11.12
C ALA A 1169 3.88 -11.57 11.43
N THR A 1170 3.71 -12.76 10.85
CA THR A 1170 2.56 -13.67 11.04
C THR A 1170 2.08 -13.73 12.49
N LEU A 1171 0.79 -13.48 12.72
CA LEU A 1171 0.20 -13.49 14.06
C LEU A 1171 0.28 -14.89 14.71
N PRO A 1172 0.39 -15.02 16.04
CA PRO A 1172 0.59 -16.30 16.72
C PRO A 1172 -0.44 -17.39 16.40
N GLN A 1173 -1.72 -17.04 16.18
CA GLN A 1173 -2.76 -18.00 15.78
C GLN A 1173 -2.58 -18.55 14.34
N TYR A 1174 -1.66 -17.97 13.57
CA TYR A 1174 -1.34 -18.32 12.18
C TYR A 1174 0.10 -18.82 11.99
N GLU A 1175 0.95 -18.77 13.03
CA GLU A 1175 2.22 -19.49 13.08
C GLU A 1175 2.00 -21.01 12.93
N LEU A 1176 2.80 -21.66 12.08
CA LEU A 1176 2.88 -23.13 12.00
C LEU A 1176 4.09 -23.61 12.81
N ARG A 1177 3.90 -23.80 14.12
CA ARG A 1177 4.97 -24.16 15.05
C ARG A 1177 5.48 -25.58 14.84
N SER A 1178 6.77 -25.79 15.14
CA SER A 1178 7.47 -27.06 14.93
C SER A 1178 7.16 -28.07 16.05
N GLU A 1179 5.89 -28.46 16.16
CA GLU A 1179 5.33 -29.32 17.21
C GLU A 1179 4.97 -30.72 16.66
N ASP A 1180 4.63 -31.67 17.55
CA ASP A 1180 4.18 -33.02 17.16
C ASP A 1180 2.92 -32.95 16.28
N PHE A 1181 2.91 -33.67 15.15
CA PHE A 1181 1.77 -33.68 14.22
C PHE A 1181 1.35 -35.09 13.79
N SER A 1182 0.06 -35.23 13.46
CA SER A 1182 -0.46 -36.40 12.76
C SER A 1182 -1.64 -36.02 11.87
N TYR A 1183 -1.65 -36.54 10.65
CA TYR A 1183 -2.74 -36.36 9.69
C TYR A 1183 -2.89 -37.60 8.81
N GLU A 1184 -4.01 -37.65 8.10
CA GLU A 1184 -4.38 -38.75 7.22
C GLU A 1184 -4.85 -38.22 5.87
N LEU A 1185 -4.47 -38.91 4.80
CA LEU A 1185 -4.88 -38.64 3.42
C LEU A 1185 -5.46 -39.92 2.83
N LEU A 1186 -6.40 -39.78 1.90
CA LEU A 1186 -6.93 -40.88 1.10
C LEU A 1186 -6.75 -40.53 -0.37
N LEU A 1187 -6.16 -41.46 -1.14
CA LEU A 1187 -6.08 -41.44 -2.59
C LEU A 1187 -7.02 -42.53 -3.12
N GLU A 1188 -7.83 -42.22 -4.14
CA GLU A 1188 -8.79 -43.12 -4.82
C GLU A 1188 -8.59 -43.08 -6.35
#